data_AF-A0A8B8NBL5-F1
#
_entry.id   AF-A0A8B8NBL5-F1
#
_cell.length_a   1.000
_cell.length_b   1.000
_cell.length_c   1.000
_cell.angle_alpha   90.00
_cell.angle_beta   90.00
_cell.angle_gamma   90.00
#
_symmetry.space_group_name_H-M   'P 1'
#
loop_
_entity.id
_entity.type
_entity.pdbx_description
1 polymer ?
#
loop_
_entity_poly.entity_id
_entity_poly.type
_entity_poly.pdbx_seq_one_letter_code
_entity_poly.pdbx_strand_id
1 'polypeptide(L)'
;MDSIEMIWDNQVVVESFPKLKSLSVDGCNKLVTVVPSFLLGQLKSLESLKAKACGSLEVIFELQPLIPLDGHPVALPLRELTVSGLPNLKCVWDKELHRQVEFQCLRSISVSECNSLTSLFPALIFRDLTQLEELEIRECGIAKLIEKEEGVPVPRFDFPKLTSLQLEHLTELTCLYDRAHTSHWPALKTLRVDGCNKVEILASQFENEIPRHKQPLFLIEKGLFPNLQEVKLDLCERMEIWHGDFHDEEFFCKLSVLELRHLSKESATSTSRFIESLTNLEELIVRESYLEEPSSDVEVSEGPSQEQKVILPFSRQIKHLKALNMSDCDGLSSMFTPTIAENLVALTKLRISNCRILTEVISDKGSKERHEVAFHHLKCMELDGLIELKCFSSGGCALIFPLLEDVIVNGCPNMKFFSEGPIEAPKLDRVKVDMTKQYGPTEYQYFWKENLNMTIQNVFKEMAMVAKAEFVRLFEFPELIGQWHNEHNPVNSSWRLKTLVVDKCPSFINAMPSKLMLVLEKMTSLQVHDCKSLEEIFDLGGLEGVESTRVLPQLQYLKLVNLPKLRQLWNKDLQGMMRFNSLSSLTLYKCSNLRHAFTPSMAWCLANLEYMEIRECDQMEGVIEDEEGQGSAMEKISFPRLGWMILKWLPNLTSFLSGKNHALDCPKIEYLRIAYCPKMRSLTWQSSMDIDYNMPSLFTPR
;
A
#
# COMPACT_ATOMS: atom_id res chain seq x y z
N MET A 1 -14.55 13.85 -16.92
CA MET A 1 -15.68 14.81 -16.95
C MET A 1 -15.15 16.09 -17.57
N ASP A 2 -14.85 16.06 -18.87
CA ASP A 2 -13.94 17.02 -19.48
C ASP A 2 -14.63 18.31 -19.94
N SER A 3 -15.87 18.54 -19.51
CA SER A 3 -16.67 19.71 -19.88
C SER A 3 -17.02 20.64 -18.71
N ILE A 4 -16.77 20.24 -17.46
CA ILE A 4 -17.09 21.07 -16.29
C ILE A 4 -15.97 22.11 -16.10
N GLU A 5 -16.29 23.36 -16.43
CA GLU A 5 -15.37 24.52 -16.30
C GLU A 5 -15.50 25.23 -14.94
N MET A 6 -16.69 25.20 -14.33
CA MET A 6 -16.95 25.71 -12.97
C MET A 6 -17.92 24.77 -12.24
N ILE A 7 -17.67 24.53 -10.94
CA ILE A 7 -18.63 23.80 -10.07
C ILE A 7 -19.81 24.70 -9.70
N TRP A 8 -19.56 26.00 -9.55
CA TRP A 8 -20.52 26.97 -9.03
C TRP A 8 -20.70 28.12 -10.02
N ASP A 9 -21.90 28.23 -10.58
CA ASP A 9 -22.36 29.37 -11.36
C ASP A 9 -22.52 30.60 -10.44
N ASN A 10 -22.28 31.82 -10.95
CA ASN A 10 -22.57 33.09 -10.29
C ASN A 10 -24.08 33.26 -9.90
N GLN A 11 -24.97 32.35 -10.32
CA GLN A 11 -26.39 32.29 -9.94
C GLN A 11 -26.69 31.46 -8.67
N VAL A 12 -25.68 30.91 -7.98
CA VAL A 12 -25.91 30.16 -6.73
C VAL A 12 -26.57 31.07 -5.68
N VAL A 13 -27.81 30.71 -5.29
CA VAL A 13 -28.62 31.44 -4.31
C VAL A 13 -27.94 31.41 -2.95
N VAL A 14 -28.02 32.53 -2.21
CA VAL A 14 -27.33 32.84 -0.94
C VAL A 14 -27.49 31.81 0.21
N GLU A 15 -28.33 30.78 0.05
CA GLU A 15 -28.57 29.72 1.03
C GLU A 15 -28.46 28.30 0.44
N SER A 16 -27.74 28.14 -0.66
CA SER A 16 -27.53 26.82 -1.25
C SER A 16 -26.49 26.06 -0.43
N PHE A 17 -26.77 24.78 -0.08
CA PHE A 17 -25.85 23.85 0.59
C PHE A 17 -25.51 24.06 2.10
N PRO A 18 -26.44 24.51 2.98
CA PRO A 18 -26.13 24.77 4.39
C PRO A 18 -25.75 23.50 5.20
N LYS A 19 -26.02 22.30 4.65
CA LYS A 19 -25.72 20.99 5.28
C LYS A 19 -24.60 20.22 4.58
N LEU A 20 -23.96 20.79 3.55
CA LEU A 20 -22.92 20.08 2.80
C LEU A 20 -21.70 19.88 3.70
N LYS A 21 -21.40 18.62 4.03
CA LYS A 21 -20.30 18.23 4.92
C LYS A 21 -19.02 17.80 4.20
N SER A 22 -19.16 17.19 3.02
CA SER A 22 -18.02 16.70 2.26
C SER A 22 -18.19 17.03 0.78
N LEU A 23 -17.19 17.67 0.20
CA LEU A 23 -17.12 18.00 -1.23
C LEU A 23 -15.98 17.17 -1.84
N SER A 24 -16.27 16.33 -2.83
CA SER A 24 -15.26 15.58 -3.57
C SER A 24 -15.39 15.83 -5.08
N VAL A 25 -14.29 16.22 -5.71
CA VAL A 25 -14.17 16.48 -7.14
C VAL A 25 -13.10 15.54 -7.68
N ASP A 26 -13.43 14.71 -8.67
CA ASP A 26 -12.51 13.70 -9.24
C ASP A 26 -12.65 13.68 -10.77
N GLY A 27 -11.56 13.91 -11.51
CA GLY A 27 -11.56 13.81 -12.97
C GLY A 27 -12.22 14.99 -13.72
N CYS A 28 -12.27 16.18 -13.12
CA CYS A 28 -12.80 17.40 -13.74
C CYS A 28 -11.69 18.18 -14.46
N ASN A 29 -11.36 17.76 -15.68
CA ASN A 29 -10.15 18.23 -16.37
C ASN A 29 -10.18 19.69 -16.83
N LYS A 30 -11.34 20.33 -16.92
CA LYS A 30 -11.45 21.75 -17.29
C LYS A 30 -11.69 22.68 -16.10
N LEU A 31 -11.86 22.14 -14.90
CA LEU A 31 -12.14 22.93 -13.71
C LEU A 31 -10.89 23.71 -13.32
N VAL A 32 -11.00 25.04 -13.17
CA VAL A 32 -9.86 25.91 -12.81
C VAL A 32 -9.82 26.24 -11.31
N THR A 33 -10.99 26.31 -10.66
CA THR A 33 -11.15 26.61 -9.21
C THR A 33 -12.18 25.72 -8.54
N VAL A 34 -11.97 25.32 -7.28
CA VAL A 34 -12.95 24.50 -6.53
C VAL A 34 -13.90 25.35 -5.72
N VAL A 35 -13.37 26.28 -4.92
CA VAL A 35 -14.13 27.12 -4.00
C VAL A 35 -13.79 28.60 -4.22
N PRO A 36 -14.61 29.33 -4.99
CA PRO A 36 -14.54 30.78 -5.07
C PRO A 36 -14.91 31.44 -3.74
N SER A 37 -14.34 32.61 -3.46
CA SER A 37 -14.52 33.30 -2.18
C SER A 37 -15.97 33.65 -1.82
N PHE A 38 -16.84 33.94 -2.79
CA PHE A 38 -18.25 34.26 -2.54
C PHE A 38 -19.04 33.12 -1.88
N LEU A 39 -18.55 31.87 -1.97
CA LEU A 39 -19.18 30.70 -1.35
C LEU A 39 -18.63 30.36 0.04
N LEU A 40 -17.47 30.91 0.42
CA LEU A 40 -16.82 30.55 1.69
C LEU A 40 -17.69 30.90 2.90
N GLY A 41 -18.49 31.98 2.80
CA GLY A 41 -19.49 32.36 3.80
C GLY A 41 -20.72 31.44 3.89
N GLN A 42 -20.97 30.61 2.87
CA GLN A 42 -22.16 29.76 2.76
C GLN A 42 -21.89 28.30 3.16
N LEU A 43 -20.64 27.83 3.03
CA LEU A 43 -20.21 26.47 3.33
C LEU A 43 -20.02 26.21 4.84
N LYS A 44 -20.99 26.65 5.65
CA LYS A 44 -20.92 26.64 7.13
C LYS A 44 -20.95 25.26 7.78
N SER A 45 -21.14 24.19 7.02
CA SER A 45 -21.11 22.80 7.50
C SER A 45 -20.02 21.96 6.85
N LEU A 46 -19.16 22.55 6.00
CA LEU A 46 -18.18 21.78 5.23
C LEU A 46 -17.02 21.33 6.13
N GLU A 47 -16.94 20.03 6.36
CA GLU A 47 -15.94 19.38 7.21
C GLU A 47 -14.80 18.74 6.39
N SER A 48 -15.03 18.37 5.12
CA SER A 48 -14.05 17.70 4.27
C SER A 48 -14.09 18.21 2.82
N LEU A 49 -12.92 18.45 2.22
CA LEU A 49 -12.78 18.78 0.79
C LEU A 49 -11.74 17.85 0.14
N LYS A 50 -12.10 17.23 -0.98
CA LYS A 50 -11.23 16.36 -1.78
C LYS A 50 -11.23 16.79 -3.24
N ALA A 51 -10.06 17.08 -3.82
CA ALA A 51 -9.90 17.39 -5.24
C ALA A 51 -8.87 16.45 -5.86
N LYS A 52 -9.27 15.64 -6.84
CA LYS A 52 -8.46 14.57 -7.42
C LYS A 52 -8.45 14.60 -8.94
N ALA A 53 -7.30 14.35 -9.56
CA ALA A 53 -7.18 14.14 -11.00
C ALA A 53 -7.86 15.20 -11.89
N CYS A 54 -7.78 16.47 -11.51
CA CYS A 54 -8.33 17.60 -12.27
C CYS A 54 -7.19 18.32 -13.02
N GLY A 55 -7.08 18.06 -14.32
CA GLY A 55 -5.96 18.51 -15.16
C GLY A 55 -5.75 20.03 -15.25
N SER A 56 -6.81 20.83 -15.33
CA SER A 56 -6.72 22.31 -15.43
C SER A 56 -6.83 23.05 -14.10
N LEU A 57 -6.90 22.34 -12.97
CA LEU A 57 -7.15 22.98 -11.68
C LEU A 57 -5.91 23.77 -11.23
N GLU A 58 -6.05 25.09 -11.07
CA GLU A 58 -4.94 25.98 -10.72
C GLU A 58 -4.96 26.40 -9.24
N VAL A 59 -6.15 26.58 -8.66
CA VAL A 59 -6.35 27.06 -7.29
C VAL A 59 -7.49 26.29 -6.60
N ILE A 60 -7.35 25.92 -5.32
CA ILE A 60 -8.47 25.30 -4.57
C ILE A 60 -9.39 26.37 -3.98
N PHE A 61 -8.81 27.31 -3.25
CA PHE A 61 -9.51 28.42 -2.62
C PHE A 61 -9.09 29.74 -3.26
N GLU A 62 -9.93 30.27 -4.15
CA GLU A 62 -9.65 31.47 -4.96
C GLU A 62 -10.28 32.72 -4.32
N LEU A 63 -9.51 33.82 -4.26
CA LEU A 63 -10.02 35.12 -3.80
C LEU A 63 -10.48 35.96 -4.99
N GLN A 64 -11.78 36.22 -5.11
CA GLN A 64 -12.29 37.17 -6.10
C GLN A 64 -12.35 38.60 -5.51
N PRO A 65 -11.84 39.62 -6.24
CA PRO A 65 -11.74 41.00 -5.76
C PRO A 65 -13.07 41.77 -5.65
N LEU A 66 -14.22 41.13 -5.87
CA LEU A 66 -15.51 41.81 -6.07
C LEU A 66 -16.28 42.16 -4.79
N ILE A 67 -15.81 41.80 -3.59
CA ILE A 67 -16.49 42.15 -2.34
C ILE A 67 -15.47 42.63 -1.29
N PRO A 68 -15.37 43.95 -1.02
CA PRO A 68 -14.74 44.42 0.20
C PRO A 68 -15.65 43.99 1.36
N LEU A 69 -15.22 43.00 2.13
CA LEU A 69 -15.90 42.60 3.35
C LEU A 69 -15.46 43.56 4.46
N ASP A 70 -16.31 44.52 4.80
CA ASP A 70 -16.22 45.34 6.02
C ASP A 70 -16.50 44.50 7.30
N GLY A 71 -15.99 43.27 7.37
CA GLY A 71 -16.32 42.28 8.41
C GLY A 71 -15.15 41.38 8.80
N HIS A 72 -15.28 40.74 9.97
CA HIS A 72 -14.33 39.74 10.45
C HIS A 72 -14.27 38.51 9.53
N PRO A 73 -13.11 37.84 9.40
CA PRO A 73 -12.99 36.60 8.64
C PRO A 73 -14.01 35.54 9.06
N VAL A 74 -14.50 34.77 8.08
CA VAL A 74 -15.41 33.64 8.33
C VAL A 74 -14.60 32.42 8.74
N ALA A 75 -14.91 31.84 9.91
CA ALA A 75 -14.33 30.57 10.31
C ALA A 75 -14.95 29.42 9.50
N LEU A 76 -14.15 28.76 8.65
CA LEU A 76 -14.58 27.59 7.91
C LEU A 76 -14.38 26.33 8.79
N PRO A 77 -15.40 25.48 9.00
CA PRO A 77 -15.29 24.31 9.88
C PRO A 77 -14.56 23.12 9.24
N LEU A 78 -13.76 23.37 8.20
CA LEU A 78 -13.04 22.35 7.45
C LEU A 78 -12.03 21.65 8.35
N ARG A 79 -12.06 20.32 8.37
CA ARG A 79 -11.20 19.45 9.19
C ARG A 79 -10.20 18.67 8.34
N GLU A 80 -10.60 18.28 7.13
CA GLU A 80 -9.78 17.47 6.22
C GLU A 80 -9.72 18.12 4.84
N LEU A 81 -8.50 18.25 4.31
CA LEU A 81 -8.24 18.67 2.93
C LEU A 81 -7.37 17.62 2.24
N THR A 82 -7.86 17.06 1.13
CA THR A 82 -7.09 16.13 0.28
C THR A 82 -7.01 16.66 -1.14
N VAL A 83 -5.81 16.88 -1.66
CA VAL A 83 -5.59 17.27 -3.05
C VAL A 83 -4.62 16.29 -3.70
N SER A 84 -4.96 15.75 -4.88
CA SER A 84 -4.22 14.62 -5.44
C SER A 84 -4.24 14.61 -6.98
N GLY A 85 -3.10 14.46 -7.64
CA GLY A 85 -3.04 14.34 -9.10
C GLY A 85 -3.49 15.62 -9.81
N LEU A 86 -3.00 16.78 -9.38
CA LEU A 86 -3.38 18.09 -9.91
C LEU A 86 -2.14 18.72 -10.58
N PRO A 87 -1.87 18.42 -11.86
CA PRO A 87 -0.59 18.75 -12.49
C PRO A 87 -0.38 20.26 -12.67
N ASN A 88 -1.46 21.05 -12.82
CA ASN A 88 -1.41 22.50 -13.01
C ASN A 88 -1.71 23.32 -11.73
N LEU A 89 -1.83 22.67 -10.57
CA LEU A 89 -2.13 23.36 -9.31
C LEU A 89 -0.94 24.27 -8.94
N LYS A 90 -1.18 25.58 -8.93
CA LYS A 90 -0.17 26.60 -8.61
C LYS A 90 -0.14 26.90 -7.11
N CYS A 91 -1.30 26.99 -6.48
CA CYS A 91 -1.43 27.16 -5.03
C CYS A 91 -2.71 26.50 -4.52
N VAL A 92 -2.69 26.02 -3.27
CA VAL A 92 -3.91 25.56 -2.60
C VAL A 92 -4.75 26.77 -2.15
N TRP A 93 -4.05 27.78 -1.65
CA TRP A 93 -4.64 28.99 -1.08
C TRP A 93 -4.20 30.22 -1.86
N ASP A 94 -5.14 31.11 -2.15
CA ASP A 94 -4.81 32.46 -2.60
C ASP A 94 -4.10 33.25 -1.49
N LYS A 95 -3.16 34.14 -1.83
CA LYS A 95 -2.26 34.82 -0.86
C LYS A 95 -3.04 35.69 0.13
N GLU A 96 -4.08 36.37 -0.35
CA GLU A 96 -4.88 37.31 0.46
C GLU A 96 -6.09 36.65 1.13
N LEU A 97 -6.24 35.32 1.03
CA LEU A 97 -7.41 34.59 1.53
C LEU A 97 -7.58 34.70 3.05
N HIS A 98 -6.48 34.87 3.78
CA HIS A 98 -6.45 35.08 5.24
C HIS A 98 -7.29 36.28 5.69
N ARG A 99 -7.56 37.27 4.81
CA ARG A 99 -8.40 38.42 5.15
C ARG A 99 -9.90 38.08 5.21
N GLN A 100 -10.30 36.97 4.59
CA GLN A 100 -11.71 36.60 4.42
C GLN A 100 -12.08 35.33 5.17
N VAL A 101 -11.15 34.38 5.34
CA VAL A 101 -11.43 33.07 5.92
C VAL A 101 -10.33 32.61 6.85
N GLU A 102 -10.73 32.01 7.96
CA GLU A 102 -9.85 31.35 8.92
C GLU A 102 -10.07 29.83 8.90
N PHE A 103 -8.98 29.05 8.92
CA PHE A 103 -8.99 27.59 8.88
C PHE A 103 -8.70 26.95 10.25
N GLN A 104 -9.29 27.52 11.31
CA GLN A 104 -9.00 27.12 12.69
C GLN A 104 -9.41 25.68 13.03
N CYS A 105 -10.26 25.03 12.25
CA CYS A 105 -10.71 23.65 12.49
C CYS A 105 -9.88 22.60 11.74
N LEU A 106 -8.93 23.01 10.91
CA LEU A 106 -8.22 22.10 10.00
C LEU A 106 -7.25 21.21 10.78
N ARG A 107 -7.41 19.89 10.63
CA ARG A 107 -6.65 18.87 11.38
C ARG A 107 -5.74 18.05 10.50
N SER A 108 -6.16 17.77 9.26
CA SER A 108 -5.41 16.91 8.35
C SER A 108 -5.36 17.53 6.96
N ILE A 109 -4.15 17.62 6.41
CA ILE A 109 -3.88 18.06 5.04
C ILE A 109 -3.05 16.96 4.35
N SER A 110 -3.55 16.46 3.22
CA SER A 110 -2.85 15.50 2.37
C SER A 110 -2.78 16.04 0.93
N VAL A 111 -1.56 16.22 0.42
CA VAL A 111 -1.25 16.72 -0.92
C VAL A 111 -0.44 15.67 -1.67
N SER A 112 -0.91 15.18 -2.81
CA SER A 112 -0.15 14.21 -3.61
C SER A 112 -0.11 14.54 -5.10
N GLU A 113 0.98 14.21 -5.80
CA GLU A 113 1.06 14.26 -7.27
C GLU A 113 0.70 15.66 -7.83
N CYS A 114 1.24 16.72 -7.22
CA CYS A 114 1.00 18.13 -7.58
C CYS A 114 2.31 18.81 -7.99
N ASN A 115 2.74 18.58 -9.24
CA ASN A 115 4.09 18.96 -9.70
C ASN A 115 4.30 20.46 -9.90
N SER A 116 3.25 21.23 -10.20
CA SER A 116 3.34 22.70 -10.35
C SER A 116 3.32 23.46 -9.03
N LEU A 117 2.98 22.78 -7.92
CA LEU A 117 2.86 23.39 -6.61
C LEU A 117 4.26 23.57 -6.00
N THR A 118 4.72 24.82 -5.88
CA THR A 118 6.08 25.14 -5.41
C THR A 118 6.17 25.43 -3.91
N SER A 119 5.06 25.82 -3.30
CA SER A 119 4.89 26.00 -1.85
C SER A 119 3.47 25.66 -1.42
N LEU A 120 3.28 25.27 -0.16
CA LEU A 120 1.97 24.86 0.34
C LEU A 120 1.25 25.98 1.10
N PHE A 121 1.97 26.76 1.91
CA PHE A 121 1.38 27.76 2.79
C PHE A 121 1.92 29.17 2.51
N PRO A 122 1.02 30.14 2.23
CA PRO A 122 1.32 31.54 2.47
C PRO A 122 1.59 31.80 3.96
N ALA A 123 2.51 32.70 4.28
CA ALA A 123 2.96 32.96 5.66
C ALA A 123 1.83 33.38 6.61
N LEU A 124 0.79 34.05 6.10
CA LEU A 124 -0.33 34.55 6.91
C LEU A 124 -1.40 33.48 7.18
N ILE A 125 -1.71 32.61 6.22
CA ILE A 125 -2.66 31.50 6.40
C ILE A 125 -2.14 30.48 7.41
N PHE A 126 -0.81 30.30 7.43
CA PHE A 126 -0.16 29.45 8.41
C PHE A 126 -0.57 29.76 9.86
N ARG A 127 -0.75 31.04 10.20
CA ARG A 127 -1.06 31.48 11.57
C ARG A 127 -2.38 30.89 12.10
N ASP A 128 -3.29 30.54 11.20
CA ASP A 128 -4.62 30.03 11.55
C ASP A 128 -4.63 28.51 11.78
N LEU A 129 -3.59 27.79 11.35
CA LEU A 129 -3.50 26.32 11.36
C LEU A 129 -3.07 25.74 12.73
N THR A 130 -3.53 26.35 13.83
CA THR A 130 -3.16 25.96 15.20
C THR A 130 -3.68 24.58 15.63
N GLN A 131 -4.66 24.03 14.90
CA GLN A 131 -5.25 22.72 15.18
C GLN A 131 -4.75 21.60 14.27
N LEU A 132 -3.76 21.88 13.40
CA LEU A 132 -3.25 20.87 12.47
C LEU A 132 -2.56 19.74 13.25
N GLU A 133 -3.03 18.52 13.04
CA GLU A 133 -2.57 17.28 13.70
C GLU A 133 -1.72 16.43 12.74
N GLU A 134 -2.03 16.46 11.45
CA GLU A 134 -1.41 15.66 10.39
C GLU A 134 -1.13 16.48 9.13
N LEU A 135 0.10 16.36 8.61
CA LEU A 135 0.51 16.92 7.32
C LEU A 135 1.23 15.86 6.50
N GLU A 136 0.68 15.56 5.33
CA GLU A 136 1.21 14.58 4.39
C GLU A 136 1.39 15.21 3.01
N ILE A 137 2.59 15.09 2.45
CA ILE A 137 2.92 15.59 1.12
C ILE A 137 3.70 14.53 0.36
N ARG A 138 3.21 14.14 -0.82
CA ARG A 138 3.80 13.08 -1.64
C ARG A 138 3.97 13.52 -3.10
N GLU A 139 5.14 13.33 -3.70
CA GLU A 139 5.32 13.54 -5.15
C GLU A 139 4.86 14.95 -5.63
N CYS A 140 5.30 16.01 -4.96
CA CYS A 140 4.98 17.40 -5.32
C CYS A 140 6.25 18.21 -5.66
N GLY A 141 6.10 19.25 -6.48
CA GLY A 141 7.20 20.17 -6.85
C GLY A 141 7.55 21.20 -5.76
N ILE A 142 7.25 20.90 -4.50
CA ILE A 142 7.38 21.84 -3.38
C ILE A 142 8.86 22.01 -3.03
N ALA A 143 9.36 23.24 -3.19
CA ALA A 143 10.74 23.59 -2.82
C ALA A 143 10.87 24.03 -1.36
N LYS A 144 9.82 24.65 -0.83
CA LYS A 144 9.67 25.13 0.55
C LYS A 144 8.21 25.02 0.99
N LEU A 145 7.93 24.59 2.21
CA LEU A 145 6.54 24.50 2.68
C LEU A 145 5.88 25.87 2.83
N ILE A 146 6.63 26.86 3.35
CA ILE A 146 6.13 28.20 3.66
C ILE A 146 6.77 29.22 2.70
N GLU A 147 5.94 30.02 2.02
CA GLU A 147 6.39 31.13 1.19
C GLU A 147 6.85 32.32 2.06
N LYS A 148 7.93 33.00 1.66
CA LYS A 148 8.43 34.20 2.32
C LYS A 148 7.63 35.42 1.87
N GLU A 149 7.12 36.21 2.81
CA GLU A 149 6.52 37.52 2.51
C GLU A 149 7.51 38.66 2.76
N GLU A 150 7.70 39.53 1.76
CA GLU A 150 8.50 40.74 1.89
C GLU A 150 7.77 41.79 2.76
N GLY A 151 8.44 42.32 3.77
CA GLY A 151 7.94 43.45 4.58
C GLY A 151 7.12 43.09 5.83
N VAL A 152 6.86 41.80 6.11
CA VAL A 152 6.18 41.35 7.33
C VAL A 152 7.22 40.93 8.39
N PRO A 153 7.13 41.38 9.66
CA PRO A 153 8.03 40.93 10.71
C PRO A 153 7.95 39.41 10.86
N VAL A 154 9.11 38.74 10.86
CA VAL A 154 9.22 37.28 10.86
C VAL A 154 8.43 36.72 12.06
N PRO A 155 7.28 36.07 11.83
CA PRO A 155 6.53 35.46 12.90
C PRO A 155 7.31 34.29 13.49
N ARG A 156 7.09 34.00 14.77
CA ARG A 156 7.41 32.68 15.35
C ARG A 156 6.39 31.69 14.80
N PHE A 157 6.83 30.59 14.23
CA PHE A 157 5.96 29.63 13.54
C PHE A 157 5.79 28.37 14.40
N ASP A 158 4.69 28.23 15.12
CA ASP A 158 4.47 27.07 15.98
C ASP A 158 3.45 26.11 15.36
N PHE A 159 3.78 24.81 15.37
CA PHE A 159 2.83 23.72 15.13
C PHE A 159 2.51 23.05 16.47
N PRO A 160 1.65 23.65 17.31
CA PRO A 160 1.48 23.21 18.69
C PRO A 160 0.81 21.83 18.80
N LYS A 161 0.06 21.41 17.79
CA LYS A 161 -0.71 20.16 17.78
C LYS A 161 -0.28 19.14 16.73
N LEU A 162 0.67 19.47 15.86
CA LEU A 162 1.05 18.55 14.80
C LEU A 162 1.77 17.35 15.40
N THR A 163 1.22 16.16 15.18
CA THR A 163 1.72 14.88 15.70
C THR A 163 2.41 14.05 14.64
N SER A 164 2.04 14.21 13.36
CA SER A 164 2.58 13.47 12.23
C SER A 164 2.95 14.40 11.08
N LEU A 165 4.20 14.35 10.64
CA LEU A 165 4.71 15.00 9.43
C LEU A 165 5.27 13.96 8.47
N GLN A 166 4.72 13.86 7.26
CA GLN A 166 5.15 12.92 6.23
C GLN A 166 5.47 13.65 4.94
N LEU A 167 6.72 13.51 4.48
CA LEU A 167 7.26 14.12 3.27
C LEU A 167 7.85 13.01 2.42
N GLU A 168 7.22 12.69 1.29
CA GLU A 168 7.64 11.57 0.45
C GLU A 168 7.83 12.00 -1.01
N HIS A 169 8.96 11.63 -1.60
CA HIS A 169 9.33 11.90 -3.00
C HIS A 169 9.26 13.40 -3.38
N LEU A 170 9.65 14.30 -2.47
CA LEU A 170 9.73 15.74 -2.72
C LEU A 170 11.13 16.12 -3.20
N THR A 171 11.39 15.87 -4.48
CA THR A 171 12.74 16.01 -5.08
C THR A 171 13.23 17.44 -5.17
N GLU A 172 12.34 18.43 -5.12
CA GLU A 172 12.69 19.85 -5.12
C GLU A 172 12.83 20.46 -3.72
N LEU A 173 12.43 19.74 -2.67
CA LEU A 173 12.41 20.25 -1.30
C LEU A 173 13.85 20.50 -0.82
N THR A 174 14.12 21.73 -0.37
CA THR A 174 15.45 22.13 0.14
C THR A 174 15.45 22.34 1.65
N CYS A 175 14.36 22.93 2.18
CA CYS A 175 14.13 23.13 3.61
C CYS A 175 12.63 23.25 3.90
N LEU A 176 12.23 23.08 5.16
CA LEU A 176 10.83 23.28 5.56
C LEU A 176 10.46 24.78 5.55
N TYR A 177 11.36 25.65 6.00
CA TYR A 177 11.18 27.10 6.08
C TYR A 177 12.52 27.85 5.96
N ASP A 178 12.49 29.17 5.72
CA ASP A 178 13.70 29.99 5.54
C ASP A 178 14.48 30.15 6.86
N ARG A 179 15.83 30.21 6.80
CA ARG A 179 16.76 30.11 7.95
C ARG A 179 16.59 31.22 9.01
N ALA A 180 15.82 32.26 8.73
CA ALA A 180 15.51 33.34 9.67
C ALA A 180 14.34 33.02 10.63
N HIS A 181 13.69 31.86 10.49
CA HIS A 181 12.44 31.54 11.19
C HIS A 181 12.73 30.61 12.37
N THR A 182 12.16 30.90 13.54
CA THR A 182 12.14 29.94 14.66
C THR A 182 10.81 29.20 14.62
N SER A 183 10.86 27.87 14.66
CA SER A 183 9.65 27.05 14.75
C SER A 183 9.72 26.05 15.89
N HIS A 184 8.59 25.79 16.53
CA HIS A 184 8.48 24.76 17.57
C HIS A 184 7.40 23.74 17.22
N TRP A 185 7.74 22.47 17.43
CA TRP A 185 6.90 21.32 17.09
C TRP A 185 6.70 20.46 18.34
N PRO A 186 6.12 21.03 19.41
CA PRO A 186 6.10 20.40 20.72
C PRO A 186 5.29 19.10 20.76
N ALA A 187 4.34 18.90 19.86
CA ALA A 187 3.50 17.70 19.82
C ALA A 187 3.98 16.62 18.82
N LEU A 188 5.04 16.86 18.03
CA LEU A 188 5.44 15.96 16.96
C LEU A 188 5.92 14.63 17.52
N LYS A 189 5.29 13.54 17.08
CA LYS A 189 5.59 12.16 17.48
C LYS A 189 6.20 11.36 16.35
N THR A 190 5.71 11.55 15.12
CA THR A 190 6.15 10.80 13.94
C THR A 190 6.65 11.76 12.87
N LEU A 191 7.88 11.50 12.40
CA LEU A 191 8.49 12.18 11.27
C LEU A 191 8.89 11.17 10.20
N ARG A 192 8.36 11.34 8.98
CA ARG A 192 8.78 10.57 7.80
C ARG A 192 9.32 11.47 6.72
N VAL A 193 10.53 11.17 6.25
CA VAL A 193 11.17 11.83 5.10
C VAL A 193 11.70 10.74 4.17
N ASP A 194 11.05 10.58 3.03
CA ASP A 194 11.29 9.52 2.05
C ASP A 194 11.54 10.13 0.67
N GLY A 195 12.54 9.70 -0.11
CA GLY A 195 12.79 10.22 -1.47
C GLY A 195 12.97 11.75 -1.61
N CYS A 196 13.39 12.46 -0.56
CA CYS A 196 13.59 13.93 -0.57
C CYS A 196 15.09 14.25 -0.67
N ASN A 197 15.68 14.11 -1.85
CA ASN A 197 17.14 14.11 -2.03
C ASN A 197 17.83 15.47 -1.93
N LYS A 198 17.14 16.59 -2.23
CA LYS A 198 17.71 17.95 -2.10
C LYS A 198 17.66 18.54 -0.68
N VAL A 199 17.02 17.88 0.27
CA VAL A 199 16.90 18.40 1.64
C VAL A 199 18.23 18.25 2.37
N GLU A 200 18.95 19.36 2.55
CA GLU A 200 20.22 19.40 3.31
C GLU A 200 19.99 19.69 4.81
N ILE A 201 18.93 20.45 5.14
CA ILE A 201 18.60 20.86 6.51
C ILE A 201 17.07 20.89 6.65
N LEU A 202 16.51 20.09 7.56
CA LEU A 202 15.08 20.22 7.88
C LEU A 202 14.80 21.50 8.67
N ALA A 203 15.71 21.87 9.58
CA ALA A 203 15.64 23.08 10.39
C ALA A 203 17.01 23.41 11.03
N SER A 204 17.55 24.63 10.84
CA SER A 204 18.73 25.11 11.60
C SER A 204 18.73 26.62 11.81
N GLN A 205 19.23 27.06 12.97
CA GLN A 205 19.44 28.48 13.34
C GLN A 205 20.89 28.99 13.18
N PHE A 206 21.86 28.18 12.74
CA PHE A 206 23.28 28.62 12.77
C PHE A 206 23.70 29.50 11.58
N GLU A 207 24.30 30.66 11.89
CA GLU A 207 24.88 31.63 10.93
C GLU A 207 26.36 31.34 10.56
N ASN A 208 27.06 30.42 11.24
CA ASN A 208 28.50 30.26 11.05
C ASN A 208 28.86 29.31 9.89
N GLU A 209 29.81 29.74 9.06
CA GLU A 209 30.32 29.07 7.87
C GLU A 209 30.77 27.61 8.13
N ILE A 210 29.87 26.64 7.92
CA ILE A 210 30.24 25.21 7.87
C ILE A 210 30.91 24.96 6.50
N PRO A 211 32.13 24.38 6.43
CA PRO A 211 32.82 24.12 5.16
C PRO A 211 31.94 23.36 4.18
N ARG A 212 31.72 23.92 2.99
CA ARG A 212 30.82 23.42 1.92
C ARG A 212 31.10 21.99 1.43
N HIS A 213 32.17 21.36 1.90
CA HIS A 213 32.65 20.07 1.41
C HIS A 213 32.39 18.90 2.39
N LYS A 214 31.80 19.16 3.56
CA LYS A 214 31.47 18.15 4.59
C LYS A 214 30.24 18.52 5.45
N GLN A 215 29.14 18.95 4.83
CA GLN A 215 27.91 19.23 5.59
C GLN A 215 27.09 17.94 5.77
N PRO A 216 26.51 17.68 6.96
CA PRO A 216 25.58 16.57 7.14
C PRO A 216 24.28 16.90 6.40
N LEU A 217 23.68 15.92 5.74
CA LEU A 217 22.52 16.14 4.88
C LEU A 217 21.20 16.17 5.65
N PHE A 218 21.20 15.84 6.96
CA PHE A 218 20.00 15.83 7.79
C PHE A 218 20.29 16.40 9.19
N LEU A 219 20.25 17.73 9.31
CA LEU A 219 20.35 18.41 10.61
C LEU A 219 18.95 18.72 11.16
N ILE A 220 18.64 18.19 12.36
CA ILE A 220 17.53 18.63 13.21
C ILE A 220 18.12 19.45 14.35
N GLU A 221 17.61 20.66 14.55
CA GLU A 221 18.05 21.54 15.63
C GLU A 221 17.78 20.99 17.04
N LYS A 222 18.69 21.27 18.00
CA LYS A 222 18.51 20.98 19.43
C LYS A 222 17.15 21.46 19.95
N GLY A 223 16.35 20.54 20.48
CA GLY A 223 15.09 20.84 21.13
C GLY A 223 13.89 21.06 20.20
N LEU A 224 14.02 20.83 18.88
CA LEU A 224 12.94 21.06 17.93
C LEU A 224 11.77 20.06 18.07
N PHE A 225 12.10 18.78 18.33
CA PHE A 225 11.15 17.68 18.45
C PHE A 225 11.25 16.95 19.81
N PRO A 226 10.86 17.61 20.92
CA PRO A 226 11.05 17.07 22.28
C PRO A 226 10.20 15.82 22.58
N ASN A 227 9.20 15.53 21.76
CA ASN A 227 8.26 14.41 21.94
C ASN A 227 8.31 13.38 20.80
N LEU A 228 9.37 13.40 19.98
CA LEU A 228 9.50 12.48 18.85
C LEU A 228 9.68 11.03 19.33
N GLN A 229 8.88 10.14 18.77
CA GLN A 229 8.80 8.72 19.13
C GLN A 229 9.17 7.81 17.95
N GLU A 230 8.91 8.26 16.73
CA GLU A 230 9.12 7.50 15.50
C GLU A 230 9.75 8.37 14.41
N VAL A 231 10.83 7.86 13.82
CA VAL A 231 11.55 8.50 12.70
C VAL A 231 11.68 7.50 11.56
N LYS A 232 11.27 7.90 10.35
CA LYS A 232 11.42 7.11 9.12
C LYS A 232 12.21 7.90 8.09
N LEU A 233 13.35 7.38 7.67
CA LEU A 233 14.28 8.07 6.78
C LEU A 233 14.66 7.21 5.58
N ASP A 234 14.64 7.83 4.41
CA ASP A 234 15.28 7.33 3.21
C ASP A 234 16.70 7.88 3.06
N LEU A 235 17.66 6.98 2.86
CA LEU A 235 19.08 7.29 2.75
C LEU A 235 19.59 7.22 1.32
N CYS A 236 18.70 7.09 0.32
CA CYS A 236 19.07 7.15 -1.09
C CYS A 236 19.88 8.42 -1.40
N GLU A 237 21.03 8.28 -2.06
CA GLU A 237 22.01 9.35 -2.37
C GLU A 237 22.71 10.02 -1.15
N ARG A 238 22.42 9.62 0.10
CA ARG A 238 22.98 10.25 1.31
C ARG A 238 24.12 9.44 1.92
N MET A 239 25.27 10.07 2.18
CA MET A 239 26.43 9.39 2.80
C MET A 239 26.45 9.45 4.34
N GLU A 240 25.90 10.48 4.99
CA GLU A 240 25.88 10.60 6.46
C GLU A 240 24.58 11.22 6.99
N ILE A 241 23.97 10.59 8.01
CA ILE A 241 22.75 11.09 8.66
C ILE A 241 23.06 12.32 9.52
N TRP A 242 24.25 12.39 10.15
CA TRP A 242 24.50 13.43 11.15
C TRP A 242 25.98 13.78 11.37
N HIS A 243 26.27 15.08 11.49
CA HIS A 243 27.51 15.61 12.06
C HIS A 243 27.17 16.47 13.29
N GLY A 244 27.69 16.06 14.44
CA GLY A 244 27.55 16.77 15.72
C GLY A 244 28.17 15.93 16.85
N ASP A 245 28.63 16.59 17.92
CA ASP A 245 29.11 15.90 19.11
C ASP A 245 27.95 15.20 19.81
N PHE A 246 27.97 13.86 19.89
CA PHE A 246 26.96 13.00 20.52
C PHE A 246 26.93 13.10 22.06
N HIS A 247 27.43 14.20 22.62
CA HIS A 247 27.72 14.34 24.06
C HIS A 247 26.57 14.93 24.88
N ASP A 248 25.42 15.22 24.29
CA ASP A 248 24.22 15.68 25.01
C ASP A 248 23.16 14.57 25.07
N GLU A 249 23.05 13.92 26.24
CA GLU A 249 22.13 12.81 26.56
C GLU A 249 20.62 13.14 26.42
N GLU A 250 20.27 14.39 26.11
CA GLU A 250 18.87 14.86 26.04
C GLU A 250 18.23 14.73 24.65
N PHE A 251 19.00 14.51 23.57
CA PHE A 251 18.47 14.52 22.21
C PHE A 251 17.84 13.17 21.84
N PHE A 252 16.61 13.19 21.28
CA PHE A 252 15.81 11.98 20.98
C PHE A 252 15.57 11.02 22.16
N CYS A 253 15.56 11.51 23.39
CA CYS A 253 15.33 10.68 24.58
C CYS A 253 13.97 9.94 24.60
N LYS A 254 13.02 10.27 23.71
CA LYS A 254 11.74 9.56 23.58
C LYS A 254 11.63 8.71 22.31
N LEU A 255 12.65 8.71 21.45
CA LEU A 255 12.64 7.98 20.19
C LEU A 255 12.75 6.48 20.48
N SER A 256 11.68 5.75 20.15
CA SER A 256 11.58 4.31 20.37
C SER A 256 11.57 3.51 19.08
N VAL A 257 11.23 4.12 17.93
CA VAL A 257 11.16 3.46 16.63
C VAL A 257 11.98 4.22 15.58
N LEU A 258 12.85 3.50 14.88
CA LEU A 258 13.63 4.01 13.76
C LEU A 258 13.46 3.12 12.52
N GLU A 259 12.98 3.68 11.41
CA GLU A 259 12.96 3.04 10.09
C GLU A 259 13.99 3.68 9.17
N LEU A 260 14.85 2.86 8.57
CA LEU A 260 15.86 3.27 7.58
C LEU A 260 15.62 2.54 6.26
N ARG A 261 15.58 3.28 5.15
CA ARG A 261 15.46 2.76 3.79
C ARG A 261 16.70 3.04 2.96
N HIS A 262 16.98 2.19 1.96
CA HIS A 262 18.09 2.37 1.02
C HIS A 262 19.46 2.55 1.68
N LEU A 263 19.70 1.84 2.80
CA LEU A 263 20.98 1.85 3.49
C LEU A 263 22.04 1.19 2.60
N SER A 264 23.11 1.93 2.31
CA SER A 264 24.28 1.50 1.55
C SER A 264 25.46 1.20 2.48
N LYS A 265 26.52 0.56 1.96
CA LYS A 265 27.76 0.31 2.72
C LYS A 265 28.38 1.59 3.31
N GLU A 266 28.34 2.69 2.57
CA GLU A 266 28.91 3.98 3.00
C GLU A 266 28.06 4.63 4.10
N SER A 267 26.75 4.70 3.89
CA SER A 267 25.79 5.27 4.85
C SER A 267 25.62 4.42 6.11
N ALA A 268 25.81 3.10 6.02
CA ALA A 268 25.86 2.21 7.17
C ALA A 268 26.94 2.66 8.18
N THR A 269 28.15 2.95 7.71
CA THR A 269 29.27 3.29 8.60
C THR A 269 29.02 4.58 9.38
N SER A 270 28.43 5.60 8.75
CA SER A 270 28.11 6.88 9.39
C SER A 270 26.86 6.83 10.27
N THR A 271 25.88 6.03 9.88
CA THR A 271 24.62 5.81 10.63
C THR A 271 24.85 5.05 11.93
N SER A 272 25.92 4.26 12.01
CA SER A 272 26.27 3.51 13.22
C SER A 272 26.28 4.39 14.46
N ARG A 273 27.12 5.44 14.50
CA ARG A 273 27.24 6.37 15.64
C ARG A 273 25.90 7.02 16.03
N PHE A 274 25.05 7.31 15.06
CA PHE A 274 23.72 7.84 15.34
C PHE A 274 22.86 6.81 16.07
N ILE A 275 22.76 5.58 15.56
CA ILE A 275 22.03 4.50 16.24
C ILE A 275 22.64 4.24 17.63
N GLU A 276 23.97 4.31 17.75
CA GLU A 276 24.68 4.14 19.02
C GLU A 276 24.25 5.18 20.07
N SER A 277 23.88 6.40 19.65
CA SER A 277 23.41 7.46 20.55
C SER A 277 21.96 7.29 21.04
N LEU A 278 21.16 6.42 20.39
CA LEU A 278 19.74 6.26 20.70
C LEU A 278 19.50 5.26 21.84
N THR A 279 19.64 5.73 23.08
CA THR A 279 19.56 4.90 24.29
C THR A 279 18.20 4.27 24.57
N ASN A 280 17.11 4.87 24.07
CA ASN A 280 15.73 4.40 24.28
C ASN A 280 15.11 3.72 23.05
N LEU A 281 15.92 3.39 22.05
CA LEU A 281 15.45 2.73 20.83
C LEU A 281 14.97 1.30 21.13
N GLU A 282 13.70 1.03 20.90
CA GLU A 282 13.08 -0.28 21.14
C GLU A 282 12.92 -1.10 19.86
N GLU A 283 12.66 -0.45 18.73
CA GLU A 283 12.44 -1.08 17.43
C GLU A 283 13.29 -0.43 16.32
N LEU A 284 14.01 -1.28 15.59
CA LEU A 284 14.79 -0.91 14.41
C LEU A 284 14.22 -1.63 13.19
N ILE A 285 13.86 -0.86 12.18
CA ILE A 285 13.32 -1.35 10.90
C ILE A 285 14.31 -0.94 9.80
N VAL A 286 14.80 -1.89 9.04
CA VAL A 286 15.66 -1.64 7.87
C VAL A 286 14.96 -2.22 6.65
N ARG A 287 14.73 -1.39 5.63
CA ARG A 287 14.03 -1.80 4.40
C ARG A 287 14.84 -1.46 3.16
N GLU A 288 14.62 -2.20 2.07
CA GLU A 288 15.04 -1.81 0.72
C GLU A 288 16.53 -1.43 0.66
N SER A 289 17.39 -2.14 1.39
CA SER A 289 18.78 -1.75 1.67
C SER A 289 19.77 -2.68 0.97
N TYR A 290 20.92 -2.14 0.54
CA TYR A 290 21.98 -2.92 -0.10
C TYR A 290 23.24 -2.94 0.77
N LEU A 291 23.37 -4.01 1.56
CA LEU A 291 24.47 -4.20 2.50
C LEU A 291 25.41 -5.26 1.91
N GLU A 292 26.66 -4.93 1.61
CA GLU A 292 27.63 -5.89 1.10
C GLU A 292 28.47 -6.50 2.22
N GLU A 293 28.84 -7.77 2.05
CA GLU A 293 29.90 -8.40 2.84
C GLU A 293 31.25 -7.72 2.54
N PRO A 294 32.13 -7.51 3.54
CA PRO A 294 33.46 -6.95 3.29
C PRO A 294 34.21 -7.83 2.27
N SER A 295 34.72 -7.23 1.19
CA SER A 295 35.61 -7.92 0.25
C SER A 295 36.84 -8.46 0.98
N SER A 296 37.18 -9.73 0.72
CA SER A 296 38.29 -10.47 1.32
C SER A 296 39.71 -9.93 1.02
N ASP A 297 39.84 -8.83 0.27
CA ASP A 297 41.11 -8.33 -0.26
C ASP A 297 41.65 -7.12 0.52
N VAL A 298 41.81 -7.23 1.84
CA VAL A 298 42.63 -6.29 2.62
C VAL A 298 43.84 -7.04 3.15
N GLU A 299 44.97 -6.88 2.47
CA GLU A 299 46.27 -7.35 2.91
C GLU A 299 46.61 -6.78 4.31
N VAL A 300 46.79 -7.72 5.24
CA VAL A 300 47.76 -7.73 6.34
C VAL A 300 48.17 -6.38 6.95
N SER A 301 47.68 -6.12 8.17
CA SER A 301 48.50 -5.50 9.21
C SER A 301 48.19 -6.18 10.56
N GLU A 302 49.25 -6.61 11.22
CA GLU A 302 49.29 -7.58 12.31
C GLU A 302 48.61 -7.07 13.62
N GLY A 303 47.68 -7.85 14.15
CA GLY A 303 47.07 -7.71 15.48
C GLY A 303 46.16 -8.90 15.81
N PRO A 304 46.09 -9.39 17.07
CA PRO A 304 45.51 -10.70 17.37
C PRO A 304 44.00 -10.62 17.58
N SER A 305 43.24 -10.87 16.51
CA SER A 305 41.91 -11.54 16.45
C SER A 305 41.25 -11.17 15.12
N GLN A 306 41.58 -11.92 14.07
CA GLN A 306 40.99 -11.77 12.73
C GLN A 306 39.63 -12.48 12.69
N GLU A 307 38.55 -11.75 12.97
CA GLU A 307 37.21 -12.08 12.49
C GLU A 307 36.84 -11.07 11.40
N GLN A 308 36.57 -11.58 10.19
CA GLN A 308 36.24 -10.77 9.02
C GLN A 308 34.89 -10.07 9.21
N LYS A 309 34.94 -8.74 9.10
CA LYS A 309 33.97 -7.73 9.54
C LYS A 309 32.68 -7.67 8.70
N VAL A 310 31.70 -8.54 8.91
CA VAL A 310 30.31 -8.17 8.56
C VAL A 310 29.88 -7.08 9.54
N ILE A 311 30.23 -5.82 9.25
CA ILE A 311 29.79 -4.68 10.06
C ILE A 311 28.37 -4.36 9.60
N LEU A 312 27.40 -4.98 10.27
CA LEU A 312 26.08 -4.37 10.34
C LEU A 312 26.22 -3.02 11.06
N PRO A 313 25.61 -1.95 10.54
CA PRO A 313 25.75 -0.60 11.07
C PRO A 313 25.34 -0.45 12.53
N PHE A 314 24.54 -1.37 13.05
CA PHE A 314 23.99 -1.34 14.41
C PHE A 314 24.63 -2.38 15.35
N SER A 315 25.65 -3.13 14.91
CA SER A 315 26.24 -4.27 15.64
C SER A 315 26.67 -4.02 17.10
N ARG A 316 26.99 -2.78 17.49
CA ARG A 316 27.51 -2.43 18.82
C ARG A 316 26.45 -2.12 19.89
N GLN A 317 25.24 -1.67 19.52
CA GLN A 317 24.19 -1.19 20.45
C GLN A 317 22.92 -2.06 20.50
N ILE A 318 22.90 -3.20 19.82
CA ILE A 318 21.75 -4.12 19.75
C ILE A 318 21.24 -4.61 21.13
N LYS A 319 22.02 -4.45 22.21
CA LYS A 319 21.75 -5.03 23.53
C LYS A 319 20.43 -4.61 24.18
N HIS A 320 19.90 -3.44 23.83
CA HIS A 320 18.63 -2.92 24.39
C HIS A 320 17.44 -3.08 23.43
N LEU A 321 17.70 -3.47 22.18
CA LEU A 321 16.69 -3.53 21.15
C LEU A 321 15.69 -4.65 21.43
N LYS A 322 14.39 -4.34 21.42
CA LYS A 322 13.31 -5.30 21.67
C LYS A 322 12.77 -5.90 20.38
N ALA A 323 12.82 -5.18 19.27
CA ALA A 323 12.33 -5.62 17.97
C ALA A 323 13.30 -5.24 16.83
N LEU A 324 13.59 -6.20 15.96
CA LEU A 324 14.39 -6.00 14.75
C LEU A 324 13.61 -6.50 13.55
N ASN A 325 13.40 -5.63 12.56
CA ASN A 325 12.69 -5.94 11.34
C ASN A 325 13.55 -5.60 10.12
N MET A 326 13.95 -6.62 9.38
CA MET A 326 14.75 -6.50 8.15
C MET A 326 13.86 -6.89 6.97
N SER A 327 13.61 -5.99 6.01
CA SER A 327 12.88 -6.31 4.79
C SER A 327 13.62 -5.88 3.53
N ASP A 328 13.54 -6.67 2.46
CA ASP A 328 14.08 -6.29 1.14
C ASP A 328 15.56 -5.86 1.21
N CYS A 329 16.34 -6.49 2.10
CA CYS A 329 17.75 -6.21 2.31
C CYS A 329 18.58 -7.17 1.45
N ASP A 330 18.85 -6.77 0.21
CA ASP A 330 19.65 -7.54 -0.74
C ASP A 330 21.15 -7.21 -0.56
N GLY A 331 22.06 -8.09 -0.96
CA GLY A 331 23.52 -7.88 -0.85
C GLY A 331 24.24 -8.70 0.22
N LEU A 332 23.52 -9.20 1.23
CA LEU A 332 24.05 -10.10 2.27
C LEU A 332 23.67 -11.56 2.02
N SER A 333 24.65 -12.45 1.92
CA SER A 333 24.39 -13.90 1.87
C SER A 333 24.10 -14.47 3.27
N SER A 334 24.58 -13.78 4.32
CA SER A 334 24.29 -14.01 5.73
C SER A 334 24.04 -12.72 6.51
N MET A 335 23.12 -12.75 7.49
CA MET A 335 22.76 -11.54 8.25
C MET A 335 23.66 -11.30 9.46
N PHE A 336 23.89 -12.31 10.29
CA PHE A 336 24.62 -12.18 11.54
C PHE A 336 25.81 -13.16 11.59
N THR A 337 26.88 -12.74 12.25
CA THR A 337 27.85 -13.67 12.84
C THR A 337 27.35 -14.12 14.22
N PRO A 338 27.82 -15.25 14.77
CA PRO A 338 27.52 -15.64 16.14
C PRO A 338 27.75 -14.51 17.15
N THR A 339 28.87 -13.80 17.04
CA THR A 339 29.23 -12.65 17.89
C THR A 339 28.23 -11.50 17.83
N ILE A 340 27.65 -11.22 16.65
CA ILE A 340 26.60 -10.19 16.53
C ILE A 340 25.28 -10.71 17.11
N ALA A 341 24.97 -11.98 16.87
CA ALA A 341 23.74 -12.60 17.37
C ALA A 341 23.72 -12.64 18.91
N GLU A 342 24.87 -12.88 19.57
CA GLU A 342 25.03 -12.80 21.02
C GLU A 342 24.70 -11.41 21.60
N ASN A 343 24.80 -10.34 20.82
CA ASN A 343 24.42 -9.00 21.29
C ASN A 343 22.90 -8.77 21.30
N LEU A 344 22.08 -9.60 20.63
CA LEU A 344 20.60 -9.51 20.57
C LEU A 344 19.92 -9.96 21.89
N VAL A 345 20.52 -9.65 23.04
CA VAL A 345 20.10 -10.19 24.35
C VAL A 345 18.72 -9.74 24.81
N ALA A 346 18.28 -8.53 24.48
CA ALA A 346 16.95 -8.00 24.84
C ALA A 346 15.89 -8.25 23.76
N LEU A 347 16.26 -8.86 22.63
CA LEU A 347 15.38 -9.01 21.48
C LEU A 347 14.20 -9.90 21.83
N THR A 348 12.98 -9.38 21.67
CA THR A 348 11.71 -10.09 21.90
C THR A 348 11.03 -10.51 20.60
N LYS A 349 11.29 -9.78 19.51
CA LYS A 349 10.74 -10.01 18.18
C LYS A 349 11.82 -9.86 17.11
N LEU A 350 11.95 -10.88 16.26
CA LEU A 350 12.79 -10.84 15.06
C LEU A 350 11.91 -11.06 13.84
N ARG A 351 11.97 -10.16 12.85
CA ARG A 351 11.31 -10.30 11.56
C ARG A 351 12.31 -10.13 10.44
N ILE A 352 12.34 -11.08 9.52
CA ILE A 352 13.15 -11.03 8.31
C ILE A 352 12.25 -11.38 7.13
N SER A 353 12.14 -10.47 6.17
CA SER A 353 11.24 -10.66 5.02
C SER A 353 11.83 -10.25 3.67
N ASN A 354 11.49 -10.98 2.60
CA ASN A 354 11.79 -10.63 1.21
C ASN A 354 13.28 -10.34 0.88
N CYS A 355 14.24 -10.83 1.68
CA CYS A 355 15.67 -10.70 1.38
C CYS A 355 16.06 -11.83 0.42
N ARG A 356 16.29 -11.50 -0.86
CA ARG A 356 16.23 -12.49 -1.96
C ARG A 356 17.46 -13.37 -2.06
N ILE A 357 18.62 -12.87 -1.66
CA ILE A 357 19.89 -13.59 -1.75
C ILE A 357 20.32 -14.21 -0.42
N LEU A 358 19.56 -13.98 0.66
CA LEU A 358 19.90 -14.48 1.99
C LEU A 358 19.84 -16.01 2.00
N THR A 359 20.97 -16.66 2.24
CA THR A 359 21.06 -18.13 2.26
C THR A 359 21.03 -18.70 3.67
N GLU A 360 21.47 -17.92 4.65
CA GLU A 360 21.53 -18.29 6.07
C GLU A 360 21.35 -17.03 6.94
N VAL A 361 20.65 -17.10 8.08
CA VAL A 361 20.50 -15.92 8.95
C VAL A 361 21.75 -15.71 9.79
N ILE A 362 22.29 -16.79 10.38
CA ILE A 362 23.54 -16.80 11.14
C ILE A 362 24.56 -17.69 10.40
N SER A 363 25.72 -17.14 10.08
CA SER A 363 26.83 -17.88 9.46
C SER A 363 28.01 -18.02 10.40
N ASP A 364 28.34 -19.26 10.79
CA ASP A 364 29.56 -19.60 11.54
C ASP A 364 30.62 -20.25 10.63
N LYS A 365 30.84 -19.64 9.45
CA LYS A 365 31.85 -20.09 8.49
C LYS A 365 33.18 -19.39 8.76
N GLY A 366 33.93 -19.88 9.75
CA GLY A 366 35.28 -19.35 9.98
C GLY A 366 35.93 -19.74 11.31
N SER A 367 35.15 -20.23 12.27
CA SER A 367 35.67 -20.56 13.59
C SER A 367 35.93 -22.06 13.77
N LYS A 368 36.95 -22.41 14.57
CA LYS A 368 37.22 -23.80 15.01
C LYS A 368 36.52 -24.12 16.34
N GLU A 369 35.87 -23.13 16.95
CA GLU A 369 35.23 -23.21 18.25
C GLU A 369 33.72 -23.33 18.07
N ARG A 370 33.07 -24.19 18.87
CA ARG A 370 31.60 -24.30 18.85
C ARG A 370 31.03 -23.09 19.57
N HIS A 371 30.51 -22.13 18.82
CA HIS A 371 29.83 -20.97 19.36
C HIS A 371 28.46 -21.34 19.94
N GLU A 372 28.09 -20.69 21.04
CA GLU A 372 26.77 -20.80 21.66
C GLU A 372 26.08 -19.43 21.61
N VAL A 373 24.94 -19.37 20.92
CA VAL A 373 24.17 -18.14 20.74
C VAL A 373 22.86 -18.26 21.50
N ALA A 374 22.66 -17.42 22.51
CA ALA A 374 21.46 -17.41 23.35
C ALA A 374 20.60 -16.18 23.12
N PHE A 375 19.36 -16.40 22.66
CA PHE A 375 18.32 -15.39 22.54
C PHE A 375 17.40 -15.44 23.76
N HIS A 376 17.85 -14.86 24.88
CA HIS A 376 17.19 -15.00 26.18
C HIS A 376 15.73 -14.51 26.24
N HIS A 377 15.41 -13.45 25.48
CA HIS A 377 14.10 -12.78 25.53
C HIS A 377 13.23 -12.98 24.30
N LEU A 378 13.72 -13.70 23.28
CA LEU A 378 13.02 -13.82 22.00
C LEU A 378 11.78 -14.67 22.17
N LYS A 379 10.61 -14.08 21.91
CA LYS A 379 9.29 -14.73 22.00
C LYS A 379 8.72 -15.09 20.64
N CYS A 380 9.00 -14.25 19.64
CA CYS A 380 8.45 -14.39 18.30
C CYS A 380 9.54 -14.20 17.24
N MET A 381 9.62 -15.14 16.30
CA MET A 381 10.47 -15.07 15.12
C MET A 381 9.61 -15.21 13.88
N GLU A 382 9.81 -14.36 12.88
CA GLU A 382 9.10 -14.41 11.60
C GLU A 382 10.10 -14.38 10.44
N LEU A 383 10.01 -15.40 9.58
CA LEU A 383 10.78 -15.55 8.34
C LEU A 383 9.76 -15.60 7.18
N ASP A 384 9.76 -14.59 6.31
CA ASP A 384 8.73 -14.46 5.27
C ASP A 384 9.32 -14.17 3.88
N GLY A 385 8.96 -14.94 2.87
CA GLY A 385 9.37 -14.68 1.49
C GLY A 385 10.89 -14.79 1.24
N LEU A 386 11.61 -15.60 2.04
CA LEU A 386 13.06 -15.80 1.92
C LEU A 386 13.36 -16.98 1.00
N ILE A 387 13.35 -16.71 -0.30
CA ILE A 387 13.36 -17.76 -1.35
C ILE A 387 14.63 -18.61 -1.32
N GLU A 388 15.81 -18.01 -1.14
CA GLU A 388 17.10 -18.71 -1.16
C GLU A 388 17.55 -19.22 0.22
N LEU A 389 16.75 -18.97 1.27
CA LEU A 389 17.11 -19.36 2.63
C LEU A 389 17.18 -20.88 2.76
N LYS A 390 18.35 -21.40 3.14
CA LYS A 390 18.59 -22.85 3.35
C LYS A 390 18.36 -23.25 4.80
N CYS A 391 18.75 -22.39 5.74
CA CYS A 391 18.61 -22.60 7.18
C CYS A 391 18.69 -21.28 7.95
N PHE A 392 18.25 -21.25 9.21
CA PHE A 392 18.45 -20.10 10.08
C PHE A 392 19.92 -19.99 10.51
N SER A 393 20.58 -21.10 10.82
CA SER A 393 21.98 -21.11 11.26
C SER A 393 22.78 -22.24 10.60
N SER A 394 23.97 -21.90 10.11
CA SER A 394 24.98 -22.83 9.57
C SER A 394 26.27 -22.83 10.39
N GLY A 395 27.09 -23.88 10.24
CA GLY A 395 28.40 -23.99 10.90
C GLY A 395 28.38 -24.68 12.27
N GLY A 396 27.21 -25.13 12.73
CA GLY A 396 27.09 -26.00 13.91
C GLY A 396 27.04 -25.28 15.27
N CYS A 397 26.78 -23.97 15.28
CA CYS A 397 26.61 -23.22 16.53
C CYS A 397 25.36 -23.66 17.31
N ALA A 398 25.48 -23.72 18.64
CA ALA A 398 24.37 -24.08 19.52
C ALA A 398 23.42 -22.88 19.68
N LEU A 399 22.13 -23.08 19.46
CA LEU A 399 21.12 -22.02 19.59
C LEU A 399 20.24 -22.26 20.82
N ILE A 400 20.14 -21.25 21.69
CA ILE A 400 19.33 -21.32 22.92
C ILE A 400 18.22 -20.28 22.86
N PHE A 401 16.98 -20.73 23.04
CA PHE A 401 15.75 -19.94 22.98
C PHE A 401 14.83 -20.24 24.18
N PRO A 402 15.12 -19.69 25.38
CA PRO A 402 14.38 -20.05 26.61
C PRO A 402 12.91 -19.63 26.60
N LEU A 403 12.58 -18.57 25.83
CA LEU A 403 11.25 -17.93 25.82
C LEU A 403 10.54 -17.97 24.46
N LEU A 404 11.11 -18.63 23.45
CA LEU A 404 10.54 -18.64 22.10
C LEU A 404 9.27 -19.47 22.07
N GLU A 405 8.15 -18.80 21.82
CA GLU A 405 6.81 -19.38 21.80
C GLU A 405 6.30 -19.56 20.37
N ASP A 406 6.68 -18.63 19.49
CA ASP A 406 6.14 -18.56 18.13
C ASP A 406 7.27 -18.42 17.10
N VAL A 407 7.36 -19.40 16.19
CA VAL A 407 8.16 -19.31 14.96
C VAL A 407 7.20 -19.30 13.78
N ILE A 408 7.19 -18.23 13.00
CA ILE A 408 6.38 -18.06 11.79
C ILE A 408 7.30 -18.23 10.58
N VAL A 409 6.99 -19.16 9.68
CA VAL A 409 7.77 -19.37 8.44
C VAL A 409 6.84 -19.42 7.25
N ASN A 410 6.98 -18.46 6.35
CA ASN A 410 6.14 -18.28 5.16
C ASN A 410 7.05 -18.11 3.93
N GLY A 411 6.66 -18.69 2.79
CA GLY A 411 7.36 -18.42 1.52
C GLY A 411 8.88 -18.68 1.53
N CYS A 412 9.36 -19.68 2.29
CA CYS A 412 10.78 -20.08 2.38
C CYS A 412 11.03 -21.48 1.79
N PRO A 413 10.76 -21.71 0.48
CA PRO A 413 10.67 -23.04 -0.13
C PRO A 413 11.98 -23.86 -0.08
N ASN A 414 13.14 -23.20 -0.01
CA ASN A 414 14.44 -23.86 0.00
C ASN A 414 14.97 -24.17 1.41
N MET A 415 14.22 -23.80 2.46
CA MET A 415 14.65 -24.00 3.84
C MET A 415 14.55 -25.48 4.21
N LYS A 416 15.71 -26.11 4.41
CA LYS A 416 15.80 -27.57 4.64
C LYS A 416 15.76 -27.95 6.10
N PHE A 417 16.21 -27.09 7.00
CA PHE A 417 16.21 -27.31 8.45
C PHE A 417 16.39 -25.95 9.11
N PHE A 418 16.21 -25.87 10.43
CA PHE A 418 16.39 -24.62 11.16
C PHE A 418 17.87 -24.35 11.49
N SER A 419 18.57 -25.27 12.14
CA SER A 419 20.01 -25.14 12.45
C SER A 419 20.79 -26.43 12.21
N GLU A 420 22.05 -26.33 11.77
CA GLU A 420 22.98 -27.47 11.73
C GLU A 420 23.46 -27.88 13.14
N GLY A 421 23.50 -26.94 14.08
CA GLY A 421 23.88 -27.17 15.47
C GLY A 421 22.71 -27.55 16.37
N PRO A 422 22.98 -27.84 17.67
CA PRO A 422 21.94 -28.18 18.63
C PRO A 422 21.02 -26.97 18.91
N ILE A 423 19.73 -27.24 19.15
CA ILE A 423 18.72 -26.23 19.45
C ILE A 423 18.09 -26.55 20.81
N GLU A 424 18.14 -25.60 21.74
CA GLU A 424 17.43 -25.65 23.01
C GLU A 424 16.29 -24.63 23.03
N ALA A 425 15.04 -25.08 22.84
CA ALA A 425 13.87 -24.21 22.82
C ALA A 425 12.72 -24.84 23.63
N PRO A 426 12.77 -24.80 24.98
CA PRO A 426 11.89 -25.61 25.84
C PRO A 426 10.41 -25.21 25.79
N LYS A 427 10.10 -23.98 25.36
CA LYS A 427 8.72 -23.49 25.22
C LYS A 427 8.16 -23.63 23.81
N LEU A 428 9.00 -23.98 22.84
CA LEU A 428 8.58 -24.07 21.45
C LEU A 428 7.98 -25.45 21.19
N ASP A 429 6.70 -25.48 20.90
CA ASP A 429 5.93 -26.69 20.59
C ASP A 429 5.16 -26.60 19.28
N ARG A 430 5.39 -25.54 18.49
CA ARG A 430 4.69 -25.27 17.24
C ARG A 430 5.45 -24.30 16.32
N VAL A 431 5.27 -24.48 15.03
CA VAL A 431 5.62 -23.53 13.96
C VAL A 431 4.32 -23.06 13.32
N LYS A 432 4.16 -21.74 13.19
CA LYS A 432 3.04 -21.08 12.53
C LYS A 432 3.35 -20.88 11.05
N VAL A 433 2.37 -21.12 10.21
CA VAL A 433 2.37 -20.68 8.82
C VAL A 433 1.16 -19.77 8.63
N ASP A 434 1.41 -18.58 8.13
CA ASP A 434 0.39 -17.58 7.83
C ASP A 434 -0.38 -17.99 6.57
N MET A 435 -1.68 -18.21 6.75
CA MET A 435 -2.59 -18.59 5.69
C MET A 435 -3.42 -17.39 5.19
N THR A 436 -2.99 -16.16 5.51
CA THR A 436 -3.77 -14.94 5.25
C THR A 436 -4.20 -14.84 3.80
N LYS A 437 -5.50 -14.55 3.66
CA LYS A 437 -6.08 -13.96 2.46
C LYS A 437 -5.72 -12.48 2.47
N GLN A 438 -5.52 -11.90 1.29
CA GLN A 438 -5.10 -10.51 1.10
C GLN A 438 -6.00 -9.45 1.81
N TYR A 439 -7.22 -9.81 2.25
CA TYR A 439 -8.14 -8.95 3.02
C TYR A 439 -9.03 -9.76 4.00
N GLY A 440 -8.44 -10.52 4.92
CA GLY A 440 -9.16 -11.26 5.97
C GLY A 440 -8.40 -11.31 7.30
N PRO A 441 -9.03 -11.77 8.41
CA PRO A 441 -8.32 -11.96 9.67
C PRO A 441 -7.18 -12.97 9.50
N THR A 442 -6.08 -12.74 10.20
CA THR A 442 -4.90 -13.59 10.14
C THR A 442 -5.19 -14.96 10.72
N GLU A 443 -5.32 -15.97 9.85
CA GLU A 443 -5.44 -17.37 10.24
C GLU A 443 -4.06 -18.03 10.16
N TYR A 444 -3.60 -18.58 11.29
CA TYR A 444 -2.37 -19.34 11.36
C TYR A 444 -2.66 -20.82 11.41
N GLN A 445 -1.94 -21.61 10.62
CA GLN A 445 -1.87 -23.06 10.79
C GLN A 445 -0.63 -23.43 11.62
N TYR A 446 -0.78 -24.41 12.50
CA TYR A 446 0.26 -24.84 13.43
C TYR A 446 0.78 -26.24 13.05
N PHE A 447 2.11 -26.40 13.07
CA PHE A 447 2.79 -27.65 12.77
C PHE A 447 3.81 -27.98 13.87
N TRP A 448 3.93 -29.24 14.25
CA TRP A 448 4.99 -29.72 15.13
C TRP A 448 5.27 -31.20 14.92
N LYS A 449 6.55 -31.53 14.75
CA LYS A 449 7.01 -32.91 14.52
C LYS A 449 8.37 -33.13 15.17
N GLU A 450 8.37 -33.84 16.30
CA GLU A 450 9.52 -34.21 17.13
C GLU A 450 10.36 -33.03 17.67
N ASN A 451 10.94 -32.23 16.78
CA ASN A 451 11.74 -31.05 17.08
C ASN A 451 11.63 -30.00 15.96
N LEU A 452 12.21 -28.82 16.15
CA LEU A 452 12.12 -27.71 15.19
C LEU A 452 12.71 -28.06 13.82
N ASN A 453 13.86 -28.74 13.74
CA ASN A 453 14.48 -29.14 12.47
C ASN A 453 13.58 -30.09 11.68
N MET A 454 13.07 -31.13 12.33
CA MET A 454 12.14 -32.08 11.73
C MET A 454 10.82 -31.40 11.36
N THR A 455 10.34 -30.44 12.15
CA THR A 455 9.15 -29.65 11.83
C THR A 455 9.38 -28.85 10.55
N ILE A 456 10.44 -28.05 10.44
CA ILE A 456 10.75 -27.26 9.22
C ILE A 456 10.90 -28.15 7.98
N GLN A 457 11.60 -29.30 8.11
CA GLN A 457 11.74 -30.29 7.02
C GLN A 457 10.40 -30.80 6.49
N ASN A 458 9.40 -30.87 7.37
CA ASN A 458 8.11 -31.47 7.09
C ASN A 458 7.03 -30.43 6.82
N VAL A 459 7.09 -29.19 7.31
CA VAL A 459 6.07 -28.17 7.09
C VAL A 459 5.76 -28.01 5.60
N PHE A 460 6.79 -27.85 4.75
CA PHE A 460 6.60 -27.72 3.31
C PHE A 460 6.16 -29.02 2.61
N LYS A 461 6.51 -30.19 3.16
CA LYS A 461 6.11 -31.51 2.63
C LYS A 461 4.69 -31.93 3.06
N GLU A 462 4.31 -31.63 4.29
CA GLU A 462 3.00 -31.93 4.89
C GLU A 462 1.94 -30.94 4.39
N MET A 463 2.31 -29.67 4.17
CA MET A 463 1.48 -28.75 3.41
C MET A 463 1.24 -29.22 1.97
N ALA A 464 2.11 -30.02 1.36
CA ALA A 464 1.91 -30.58 0.01
C ALA A 464 0.97 -31.81 -0.02
N MET A 465 0.74 -32.47 1.12
CA MET A 465 -0.06 -33.71 1.25
C MET A 465 -1.54 -33.44 1.59
N VAL A 466 -2.10 -32.33 1.09
CA VAL A 466 -3.33 -31.62 1.52
C VAL A 466 -4.61 -32.49 1.59
N ALA A 467 -4.77 -33.38 2.56
CA ALA A 467 -6.09 -33.94 2.89
C ALA A 467 -6.86 -33.10 3.95
N LYS A 468 -6.27 -32.00 4.46
CA LYS A 468 -6.83 -31.24 5.60
C LYS A 468 -6.72 -29.71 5.55
N ALA A 469 -5.98 -29.10 4.61
CA ALA A 469 -5.87 -27.64 4.62
C ALA A 469 -7.16 -26.98 4.11
N GLU A 470 -7.63 -25.96 4.84
CA GLU A 470 -8.75 -25.13 4.43
C GLU A 470 -8.30 -23.98 3.50
N PHE A 471 -6.99 -23.73 3.38
CA PHE A 471 -6.42 -22.73 2.49
C PHE A 471 -5.18 -23.32 1.78
N VAL A 472 -5.04 -23.08 0.48
CA VAL A 472 -3.93 -23.57 -0.36
C VAL A 472 -3.47 -22.48 -1.32
N ARG A 473 -2.16 -22.18 -1.34
CA ARG A 473 -1.49 -21.40 -2.39
C ARG A 473 -0.73 -22.35 -3.31
N LEU A 474 -1.12 -22.46 -4.58
CA LEU A 474 -0.54 -23.47 -5.48
C LEU A 474 0.96 -23.27 -5.74
N PHE A 475 1.46 -22.04 -5.74
CA PHE A 475 2.90 -21.78 -5.96
C PHE A 475 3.80 -22.38 -4.87
N GLU A 476 3.25 -22.67 -3.68
CA GLU A 476 3.97 -23.34 -2.58
C GLU A 476 4.13 -24.85 -2.84
N PHE A 477 3.43 -25.40 -3.85
CA PHE A 477 3.40 -26.83 -4.18
C PHE A 477 3.74 -27.10 -5.66
N PRO A 478 5.01 -26.98 -6.08
CA PRO A 478 5.42 -27.21 -7.48
C PRO A 478 5.03 -28.59 -8.03
N GLU A 479 5.07 -29.64 -7.20
CA GLU A 479 4.66 -31.00 -7.60
C GLU A 479 3.16 -31.08 -7.92
N LEU A 480 2.32 -30.37 -7.15
CA LEU A 480 0.87 -30.31 -7.36
C LEU A 480 0.52 -29.50 -8.61
N ILE A 481 1.26 -28.41 -8.90
CA ILE A 481 1.11 -27.64 -10.15
C ILE A 481 1.28 -28.56 -11.37
N GLY A 482 2.32 -29.40 -11.38
CA GLY A 482 2.58 -30.33 -12.49
C GLY A 482 1.50 -31.40 -12.69
N GLN A 483 0.71 -31.69 -11.66
CA GLN A 483 -0.35 -32.70 -11.68
C GLN A 483 -1.77 -32.10 -11.71
N TRP A 484 -1.91 -30.77 -11.62
CA TRP A 484 -3.20 -30.10 -11.41
C TRP A 484 -4.23 -30.42 -12.49
N HIS A 485 -3.80 -30.45 -13.75
CA HIS A 485 -4.62 -30.81 -14.92
C HIS A 485 -4.50 -32.28 -15.33
N ASN A 486 -3.74 -33.09 -14.60
CA ASN A 486 -3.51 -34.51 -14.93
C ASN A 486 -4.63 -35.39 -14.35
N GLU A 487 -4.93 -36.52 -15.01
CA GLU A 487 -5.84 -37.54 -14.49
C GLU A 487 -5.43 -38.05 -13.10
N HIS A 488 -4.12 -38.08 -12.82
CA HIS A 488 -3.50 -38.50 -11.56
C HIS A 488 -3.49 -37.43 -10.46
N ASN A 489 -4.23 -36.33 -10.63
CA ASN A 489 -4.33 -35.28 -9.62
C ASN A 489 -4.72 -35.89 -8.24
N PRO A 490 -3.92 -35.66 -7.18
CA PRO A 490 -4.16 -36.23 -5.84
C PRO A 490 -5.37 -35.62 -5.12
N VAL A 491 -5.95 -34.53 -5.63
CA VAL A 491 -7.14 -33.86 -5.09
C VAL A 491 -8.35 -34.79 -5.14
N ASN A 492 -9.00 -34.97 -3.98
CA ASN A 492 -10.17 -35.82 -3.82
C ASN A 492 -11.10 -35.26 -2.73
N SER A 493 -12.26 -35.90 -2.51
CA SER A 493 -13.30 -35.45 -1.58
C SER A 493 -12.89 -35.38 -0.10
N SER A 494 -11.71 -35.88 0.28
CA SER A 494 -11.15 -35.67 1.63
C SER A 494 -10.70 -34.23 1.86
N TRP A 495 -10.44 -33.45 0.81
CA TRP A 495 -10.03 -32.06 0.90
C TRP A 495 -11.14 -31.21 1.56
N ARG A 496 -10.77 -30.49 2.62
CA ARG A 496 -11.66 -29.54 3.32
C ARG A 496 -11.41 -28.09 2.88
N LEU A 497 -10.89 -27.92 1.66
CA LEU A 497 -10.45 -26.64 1.14
C LEU A 497 -11.59 -25.63 1.12
N LYS A 498 -11.39 -24.50 1.79
CA LYS A 498 -12.24 -23.30 1.74
C LYS A 498 -11.67 -22.26 0.79
N THR A 499 -10.36 -22.18 0.59
CA THR A 499 -9.75 -21.14 -0.22
C THR A 499 -8.57 -21.62 -1.03
N LEU A 500 -8.62 -21.37 -2.34
CA LEU A 500 -7.56 -21.68 -3.27
C LEU A 500 -6.98 -20.39 -3.84
N VAL A 501 -5.67 -20.25 -3.81
CA VAL A 501 -4.92 -19.20 -4.50
C VAL A 501 -4.06 -19.85 -5.58
N VAL A 502 -4.39 -19.58 -6.83
CA VAL A 502 -3.65 -19.98 -8.02
C VAL A 502 -2.76 -18.80 -8.42
N ASP A 503 -1.49 -18.83 -8.04
CA ASP A 503 -0.56 -17.72 -8.29
C ASP A 503 0.65 -18.20 -9.09
N LYS A 504 1.15 -17.36 -10.01
CA LYS A 504 2.36 -17.60 -10.81
C LYS A 504 2.43 -18.98 -11.48
N CYS A 505 1.31 -19.45 -12.02
CA CYS A 505 1.25 -20.71 -12.78
C CYS A 505 1.27 -20.42 -14.30
N PRO A 506 2.44 -20.34 -14.97
CA PRO A 506 2.55 -19.87 -16.35
C PRO A 506 2.08 -20.88 -17.40
N SER A 507 1.90 -22.15 -17.03
CA SER A 507 1.42 -23.22 -17.92
C SER A 507 -0.09 -23.45 -17.86
N PHE A 508 -0.78 -22.85 -16.88
CA PHE A 508 -2.20 -23.08 -16.68
C PHE A 508 -3.01 -22.39 -17.79
N ILE A 509 -3.86 -23.16 -18.45
CA ILE A 509 -4.85 -22.67 -19.41
C ILE A 509 -6.15 -22.32 -18.69
N ASN A 510 -6.51 -23.13 -17.68
CA ASN A 510 -7.61 -22.87 -16.75
C ASN A 510 -7.16 -22.99 -15.28
N ALA A 511 -7.80 -22.25 -14.38
CA ALA A 511 -7.52 -22.31 -12.94
C ALA A 511 -8.22 -23.51 -12.28
N MET A 512 -9.44 -23.82 -12.72
CA MET A 512 -10.31 -24.82 -12.13
C MET A 512 -10.82 -25.82 -13.19
N PRO A 513 -10.18 -27.00 -13.31
CA PRO A 513 -10.66 -28.09 -14.14
C PRO A 513 -11.99 -28.68 -13.63
N SER A 514 -12.79 -29.26 -14.53
CA SER A 514 -14.13 -29.78 -14.21
C SER A 514 -14.16 -30.82 -13.08
N LYS A 515 -13.21 -31.75 -13.06
CA LYS A 515 -13.07 -32.78 -12.00
C LYS A 515 -12.89 -32.17 -10.61
N LEU A 516 -12.21 -31.02 -10.51
CA LEU A 516 -11.96 -30.36 -9.22
C LEU A 516 -13.20 -29.68 -8.66
N MET A 517 -14.07 -29.18 -9.52
CA MET A 517 -15.32 -28.55 -9.07
C MET A 517 -16.26 -29.54 -8.37
N LEU A 518 -16.18 -30.83 -8.72
CA LEU A 518 -16.96 -31.91 -8.09
C LEU A 518 -16.42 -32.34 -6.72
N VAL A 519 -15.16 -32.06 -6.40
CA VAL A 519 -14.53 -32.50 -5.14
C VAL A 519 -14.25 -31.35 -4.18
N LEU A 520 -14.25 -30.10 -4.65
CA LEU A 520 -14.03 -28.89 -3.87
C LEU A 520 -15.34 -28.19 -3.48
N GLU A 521 -16.38 -28.96 -3.15
CA GLU A 521 -17.74 -28.44 -2.84
C GLU A 521 -17.75 -27.41 -1.69
N LYS A 522 -16.82 -27.52 -0.74
CA LYS A 522 -16.70 -26.63 0.44
C LYS A 522 -15.91 -25.34 0.17
N MET A 523 -15.34 -25.17 -1.02
CA MET A 523 -14.52 -24.02 -1.32
C MET A 523 -15.37 -22.75 -1.46
N THR A 524 -15.01 -21.71 -0.71
CA THR A 524 -15.71 -20.42 -0.66
C THR A 524 -14.94 -19.28 -1.29
N SER A 525 -13.63 -19.42 -1.55
CA SER A 525 -12.84 -18.38 -2.18
C SER A 525 -11.85 -18.94 -3.20
N LEU A 526 -11.83 -18.33 -4.38
CA LEU A 526 -10.85 -18.60 -5.43
C LEU A 526 -10.17 -17.29 -5.79
N GLN A 527 -8.84 -17.27 -5.72
CA GLN A 527 -8.03 -16.15 -6.16
C GLN A 527 -7.05 -16.63 -7.21
N VAL A 528 -6.92 -15.87 -8.31
CA VAL A 528 -6.04 -16.23 -9.42
C VAL A 528 -5.20 -15.00 -9.76
N HIS A 529 -3.88 -15.13 -9.65
CA HIS A 529 -2.92 -14.04 -9.78
C HIS A 529 -1.79 -14.43 -10.74
N ASP A 530 -1.32 -13.48 -11.56
CA ASP A 530 -0.08 -13.56 -12.33
C ASP A 530 0.07 -14.81 -13.25
N CYS A 531 -1.05 -15.41 -13.68
CA CYS A 531 -1.09 -16.56 -14.59
C CYS A 531 -1.12 -16.12 -16.07
N LYS A 532 0.07 -16.00 -16.67
CA LYS A 532 0.25 -15.39 -18.01
C LYS A 532 -0.38 -16.15 -19.19
N SER A 533 -0.59 -17.46 -19.08
CA SER A 533 -1.15 -18.28 -20.16
C SER A 533 -2.63 -18.62 -19.98
N LEU A 534 -3.22 -18.20 -18.87
CA LEU A 534 -4.58 -18.58 -18.51
C LEU A 534 -5.58 -17.86 -19.42
N GLU A 535 -6.45 -18.63 -20.06
CA GLU A 535 -7.45 -18.14 -21.02
C GLU A 535 -8.87 -18.13 -20.41
N GLU A 536 -9.13 -19.01 -19.45
CA GLU A 536 -10.43 -19.16 -18.76
C GLU A 536 -10.26 -19.54 -17.29
N ILE A 537 -11.22 -19.24 -16.41
CA ILE A 537 -11.11 -19.60 -14.99
C ILE A 537 -11.63 -21.01 -14.73
N PHE A 538 -12.86 -21.29 -15.16
CA PHE A 538 -13.51 -22.57 -14.97
C PHE A 538 -13.65 -23.31 -16.31
N ASP A 539 -13.08 -24.51 -16.38
CA ASP A 539 -13.32 -25.44 -17.47
C ASP A 539 -14.51 -26.33 -17.12
N LEU A 540 -15.62 -26.13 -17.84
CA LEU A 540 -16.87 -26.85 -17.64
C LEU A 540 -17.01 -28.08 -18.55
N GLY A 541 -15.95 -28.46 -19.27
CA GLY A 541 -15.94 -29.63 -20.15
C GLY A 541 -16.25 -30.93 -19.41
N GLY A 542 -17.18 -31.73 -19.94
CA GLY A 542 -17.51 -33.07 -19.43
C GLY A 542 -18.49 -33.11 -18.25
N LEU A 543 -19.14 -32.00 -17.91
CA LEU A 543 -20.18 -31.94 -16.85
C LEU A 543 -21.62 -32.13 -17.36
N GLU A 544 -21.77 -32.54 -18.61
CA GLU A 544 -23.05 -32.77 -19.27
C GLU A 544 -23.79 -33.95 -18.58
N GLY A 545 -24.90 -33.67 -17.90
CA GLY A 545 -25.73 -34.68 -17.22
C GLY A 545 -25.49 -34.85 -15.71
N VAL A 546 -24.59 -34.07 -15.09
CA VAL A 546 -24.44 -34.02 -13.63
C VAL A 546 -25.55 -33.15 -13.02
N GLU A 547 -26.16 -33.58 -11.90
CA GLU A 547 -27.17 -32.77 -11.18
C GLU A 547 -26.60 -31.39 -10.81
N SER A 548 -27.26 -30.31 -11.24
CA SER A 548 -26.83 -28.91 -11.07
C SER A 548 -26.46 -28.50 -9.64
N THR A 549 -26.99 -29.20 -8.65
CA THR A 549 -26.76 -28.95 -7.22
C THR A 549 -25.42 -29.45 -6.70
N ARG A 550 -24.71 -30.32 -7.45
CA ARG A 550 -23.42 -30.92 -7.04
C ARG A 550 -22.20 -30.38 -7.77
N VAL A 551 -22.39 -29.45 -8.71
CA VAL A 551 -21.36 -29.14 -9.73
C VAL A 551 -20.38 -28.06 -9.29
N LEU A 552 -20.75 -27.20 -8.34
CA LEU A 552 -19.97 -26.00 -8.02
C LEU A 552 -19.56 -25.92 -6.54
N PRO A 553 -18.35 -25.41 -6.26
CA PRO A 553 -18.00 -24.89 -4.94
C PRO A 553 -19.03 -23.86 -4.44
N GLN A 554 -19.25 -23.78 -3.12
CA GLN A 554 -20.00 -22.68 -2.47
C GLN A 554 -19.23 -21.35 -2.52
N LEU A 555 -18.75 -20.98 -3.70
CA LEU A 555 -17.86 -19.87 -3.96
C LEU A 555 -18.56 -18.54 -3.64
N GLN A 556 -17.99 -17.80 -2.69
CA GLN A 556 -18.45 -16.48 -2.23
C GLN A 556 -17.57 -15.37 -2.80
N TYR A 557 -16.26 -15.62 -2.94
CA TYR A 557 -15.28 -14.62 -3.34
C TYR A 557 -14.48 -15.08 -4.56
N LEU A 558 -14.56 -14.34 -5.65
CA LEU A 558 -13.76 -14.55 -6.86
C LEU A 558 -12.90 -13.32 -7.14
N LYS A 559 -11.57 -13.50 -7.11
CA LYS A 559 -10.61 -12.41 -7.34
C LYS A 559 -9.61 -12.80 -8.43
N LEU A 560 -9.59 -12.04 -9.52
CA LEU A 560 -8.76 -12.26 -10.69
C LEU A 560 -7.83 -11.07 -10.90
N VAL A 561 -6.52 -11.30 -10.87
CA VAL A 561 -5.51 -10.23 -10.94
C VAL A 561 -4.44 -10.57 -11.97
N ASN A 562 -4.15 -9.61 -12.85
CA ASN A 562 -3.05 -9.67 -13.81
C ASN A 562 -3.08 -10.93 -14.67
N LEU A 563 -4.18 -11.13 -15.39
CA LEU A 563 -4.42 -12.28 -16.27
C LEU A 563 -4.45 -11.82 -17.73
N PRO A 564 -3.28 -11.67 -18.38
CA PRO A 564 -3.17 -10.97 -19.66
C PRO A 564 -3.77 -11.74 -20.83
N LYS A 565 -4.03 -13.05 -20.72
CA LYS A 565 -4.67 -13.85 -21.76
C LYS A 565 -6.12 -14.22 -21.47
N LEU A 566 -6.66 -13.86 -20.30
CA LEU A 566 -8.02 -14.21 -19.91
C LEU A 566 -9.02 -13.66 -20.92
N ARG A 567 -9.84 -14.54 -21.51
CA ARG A 567 -10.85 -14.20 -22.53
C ARG A 567 -12.26 -14.26 -21.99
N GLN A 568 -12.51 -15.13 -21.01
CA GLN A 568 -13.83 -15.38 -20.42
C GLN A 568 -13.68 -16.02 -19.04
N LEU A 569 -14.72 -15.93 -18.19
CA LEU A 569 -14.66 -16.57 -16.87
C LEU A 569 -14.93 -18.08 -16.93
N TRP A 570 -15.81 -18.56 -17.79
CA TRP A 570 -16.03 -19.99 -18.00
C TRP A 570 -16.42 -20.32 -19.45
N ASN A 571 -16.14 -21.55 -19.86
CA ASN A 571 -15.99 -21.91 -21.28
C ASN A 571 -17.23 -22.49 -21.99
N LYS A 572 -18.30 -22.78 -21.25
CA LYS A 572 -19.57 -23.26 -21.79
C LYS A 572 -20.74 -22.65 -21.02
N ASP A 573 -21.80 -22.25 -21.73
CA ASP A 573 -23.08 -21.94 -21.10
C ASP A 573 -23.91 -23.22 -20.95
N LEU A 574 -24.27 -23.55 -19.71
CA LEU A 574 -25.14 -24.70 -19.40
C LEU A 574 -26.62 -24.26 -19.28
N GLN A 575 -27.04 -23.21 -20.00
CA GLN A 575 -28.44 -22.78 -20.15
C GLN A 575 -29.12 -22.51 -18.78
N GLY A 576 -28.40 -21.86 -17.87
CA GLY A 576 -28.90 -21.56 -16.52
C GLY A 576 -29.01 -22.78 -15.58
N MET A 577 -28.53 -23.96 -15.98
CA MET A 577 -28.38 -25.10 -15.07
C MET A 577 -27.33 -24.82 -13.99
N MET A 578 -26.32 -24.00 -14.29
CA MET A 578 -25.29 -23.59 -13.34
C MET A 578 -25.75 -22.37 -12.56
N ARG A 579 -25.51 -22.33 -11.25
CA ARG A 579 -25.79 -21.15 -10.43
C ARG A 579 -24.68 -20.90 -9.43
N PHE A 580 -23.98 -19.77 -9.56
CA PHE A 580 -23.07 -19.24 -8.54
C PHE A 580 -23.86 -18.52 -7.45
N ASN A 581 -24.84 -19.23 -6.86
CA ASN A 581 -25.77 -18.67 -5.88
C ASN A 581 -25.08 -18.13 -4.62
N SER A 582 -23.84 -18.53 -4.33
CA SER A 582 -23.11 -18.05 -3.15
C SER A 582 -22.23 -16.84 -3.45
N LEU A 583 -21.99 -16.49 -4.72
CA LEU A 583 -21.00 -15.48 -5.08
C LEU A 583 -21.50 -14.09 -4.69
N SER A 584 -20.83 -13.48 -3.70
CA SER A 584 -21.15 -12.15 -3.19
C SER A 584 -20.16 -11.09 -3.65
N SER A 585 -18.92 -11.48 -3.99
CA SER A 585 -17.88 -10.53 -4.38
C SER A 585 -17.11 -10.99 -5.62
N LEU A 586 -16.98 -10.08 -6.58
CA LEU A 586 -16.21 -10.24 -7.80
C LEU A 586 -15.21 -9.09 -7.96
N THR A 587 -13.94 -9.43 -8.17
CA THR A 587 -12.89 -8.46 -8.52
C THR A 587 -12.13 -8.90 -9.76
N LEU A 588 -12.08 -8.02 -10.75
CA LEU A 588 -11.28 -8.15 -11.98
C LEU A 588 -10.26 -7.01 -12.03
N TYR A 589 -8.97 -7.34 -12.01
CA TYR A 589 -7.89 -6.35 -12.07
C TYR A 589 -6.85 -6.74 -13.11
N LYS A 590 -6.48 -5.82 -14.03
CA LYS A 590 -5.45 -6.08 -15.07
C LYS A 590 -5.72 -7.34 -15.90
N CYS A 591 -6.98 -7.60 -16.26
CA CYS A 591 -7.36 -8.71 -17.13
C CYS A 591 -7.44 -8.21 -18.58
N SER A 592 -6.29 -7.86 -19.16
CA SER A 592 -6.23 -6.99 -20.34
C SER A 592 -6.81 -7.59 -21.62
N ASN A 593 -6.98 -8.91 -21.77
CA ASN A 593 -7.57 -9.52 -22.97
C ASN A 593 -9.09 -9.79 -22.84
N LEU A 594 -9.68 -9.46 -21.68
CA LEU A 594 -11.09 -9.68 -21.39
C LEU A 594 -11.93 -8.56 -22.02
N ARG A 595 -12.66 -8.88 -23.10
CA ARG A 595 -13.56 -7.93 -23.78
C ARG A 595 -14.90 -7.77 -23.07
N HIS A 596 -15.43 -8.87 -22.57
CA HIS A 596 -16.64 -8.96 -21.76
C HIS A 596 -16.39 -9.88 -20.58
N ALA A 597 -16.96 -9.56 -19.40
CA ALA A 597 -16.81 -10.42 -18.23
C ALA A 597 -17.75 -11.63 -18.30
N PHE A 598 -18.99 -11.41 -18.76
CA PHE A 598 -20.06 -12.41 -18.74
C PHE A 598 -20.97 -12.28 -19.97
N THR A 599 -21.63 -13.37 -20.37
CA THR A 599 -22.81 -13.28 -21.23
C THR A 599 -24.09 -13.04 -20.40
N PRO A 600 -25.24 -12.70 -21.00
CA PRO A 600 -26.51 -12.52 -20.28
C PRO A 600 -26.91 -13.73 -19.42
N SER A 601 -26.77 -14.95 -19.94
CA SER A 601 -27.06 -16.18 -19.20
C SER A 601 -26.12 -16.38 -18.01
N MET A 602 -24.85 -15.99 -18.17
CA MET A 602 -23.88 -15.98 -17.07
C MET A 602 -24.24 -14.97 -15.98
N ALA A 603 -24.73 -13.78 -16.36
CA ALA A 603 -25.13 -12.74 -15.41
C ALA A 603 -26.29 -13.19 -14.50
N TRP A 604 -27.25 -13.98 -15.01
CA TRP A 604 -28.32 -14.56 -14.18
C TRP A 604 -27.81 -15.49 -13.08
N CYS A 605 -26.64 -16.09 -13.27
CA CYS A 605 -26.02 -16.96 -12.27
C CYS A 605 -25.45 -16.19 -11.07
N LEU A 606 -25.39 -14.85 -11.14
CA LEU A 606 -24.76 -13.93 -10.19
C LEU A 606 -25.76 -13.11 -9.36
N ALA A 607 -27.00 -13.60 -9.20
CA ALA A 607 -28.09 -12.87 -8.55
C ALA A 607 -27.79 -12.45 -7.08
N ASN A 608 -26.83 -13.09 -6.40
CA ASN A 608 -26.45 -12.77 -5.03
C ASN A 608 -25.19 -11.89 -4.91
N LEU A 609 -24.70 -11.35 -6.02
CA LEU A 609 -23.55 -10.46 -6.02
C LEU A 609 -23.88 -9.15 -5.27
N GLU A 610 -23.04 -8.82 -4.29
CA GLU A 610 -23.15 -7.63 -3.44
C GLU A 610 -22.07 -6.59 -3.78
N TYR A 611 -20.90 -7.04 -4.23
CA TYR A 611 -19.75 -6.23 -4.60
C TYR A 611 -19.18 -6.62 -5.97
N MET A 612 -18.99 -5.62 -6.85
CA MET A 612 -18.31 -5.78 -8.13
C MET A 612 -17.26 -4.69 -8.32
N GLU A 613 -16.01 -5.10 -8.59
CA GLU A 613 -14.92 -4.19 -8.95
C GLU A 613 -14.21 -4.65 -10.22
N ILE A 614 -14.12 -3.76 -11.21
CA ILE A 614 -13.42 -4.00 -12.47
C ILE A 614 -12.46 -2.84 -12.72
N ARG A 615 -11.17 -3.15 -12.84
CA ARG A 615 -10.10 -2.15 -12.90
C ARG A 615 -9.01 -2.52 -13.90
N GLU A 616 -8.56 -1.53 -14.68
CA GLU A 616 -7.41 -1.69 -15.59
C GLU A 616 -7.56 -2.87 -16.57
N CYS A 617 -8.79 -3.18 -16.99
CA CYS A 617 -9.07 -4.18 -18.03
C CYS A 617 -9.18 -3.49 -19.39
N ASP A 618 -8.03 -3.24 -20.02
CA ASP A 618 -7.93 -2.27 -21.11
C ASP A 618 -8.75 -2.60 -22.36
N GLN A 619 -8.92 -3.88 -22.70
CA GLN A 619 -9.70 -4.30 -23.87
C GLN A 619 -11.18 -4.50 -23.57
N MET A 620 -11.65 -4.20 -22.35
CA MET A 620 -13.06 -4.38 -22.01
C MET A 620 -13.94 -3.40 -22.78
N GLU A 621 -14.85 -3.91 -23.61
CA GLU A 621 -15.78 -3.14 -24.45
C GLU A 621 -17.16 -3.01 -23.78
N GLY A 622 -17.56 -4.02 -23.01
CA GLY A 622 -18.75 -4.05 -22.16
C GLY A 622 -18.57 -5.04 -21.00
N VAL A 623 -19.30 -4.89 -19.89
CA VAL A 623 -19.21 -5.88 -18.79
C VAL A 623 -19.99 -7.15 -19.15
N ILE A 624 -21.17 -6.98 -19.75
CA ILE A 624 -22.01 -8.06 -20.25
C ILE A 624 -22.02 -8.02 -21.79
N GLU A 625 -21.78 -9.17 -22.42
CA GLU A 625 -21.83 -9.37 -23.88
C GLU A 625 -23.26 -9.23 -24.42
N ASP A 626 -23.39 -8.78 -25.67
CA ASP A 626 -24.66 -8.79 -26.41
C ASP A 626 -24.85 -10.17 -27.06
N GLU A 627 -25.83 -10.95 -26.60
CA GLU A 627 -26.25 -12.15 -27.33
C GLU A 627 -27.33 -11.75 -28.33
N GLU A 628 -27.08 -11.91 -29.64
CA GLU A 628 -28.10 -11.80 -30.68
C GLU A 628 -29.12 -12.94 -30.56
N GLY A 629 -30.00 -12.86 -29.57
CA GLY A 629 -31.13 -13.77 -29.41
C GLY A 629 -32.19 -13.54 -30.49
N GLN A 630 -32.72 -14.62 -31.04
CA GLN A 630 -33.80 -14.65 -32.04
C GLN A 630 -35.19 -14.18 -31.52
N GLY A 631 -35.24 -13.50 -30.37
CA GLY A 631 -36.47 -13.10 -29.68
C GLY A 631 -36.74 -11.59 -29.73
N SER A 632 -38.00 -11.22 -29.92
CA SER A 632 -38.50 -9.84 -29.92
C SER A 632 -38.85 -9.29 -28.52
N ALA A 633 -38.61 -10.05 -27.45
CA ALA A 633 -38.96 -9.68 -26.07
C ALA A 633 -37.76 -9.07 -25.33
N MET A 634 -38.00 -7.99 -24.59
CA MET A 634 -36.99 -7.35 -23.74
C MET A 634 -36.68 -8.24 -22.54
N GLU A 635 -35.48 -8.78 -22.44
CA GLU A 635 -35.03 -9.59 -21.30
C GLU A 635 -34.47 -8.71 -20.19
N LYS A 636 -34.87 -8.96 -18.95
CA LYS A 636 -34.43 -8.16 -17.79
C LYS A 636 -33.26 -8.87 -17.10
N ILE A 637 -32.09 -8.21 -17.06
CA ILE A 637 -30.92 -8.64 -16.30
C ILE A 637 -30.94 -7.88 -14.97
N SER A 638 -30.99 -8.59 -13.86
CA SER A 638 -31.10 -7.99 -12.52
C SER A 638 -29.98 -8.44 -11.59
N PHE A 639 -29.41 -7.48 -10.86
CA PHE A 639 -28.50 -7.68 -9.73
C PHE A 639 -29.19 -7.21 -8.44
N PRO A 640 -30.07 -8.03 -7.84
CA PRO A 640 -30.98 -7.60 -6.78
C PRO A 640 -30.28 -7.30 -5.44
N ARG A 641 -29.01 -7.70 -5.28
CA ARG A 641 -28.23 -7.50 -4.05
C ARG A 641 -27.03 -6.57 -4.20
N LEU A 642 -26.74 -6.11 -5.41
CA LEU A 642 -25.51 -5.36 -5.68
C LEU A 642 -25.57 -3.98 -5.02
N GLY A 643 -24.75 -3.79 -3.99
CA GLY A 643 -24.63 -2.55 -3.22
C GLY A 643 -23.46 -1.68 -3.68
N TRP A 644 -22.37 -2.30 -4.14
CA TRP A 644 -21.16 -1.60 -4.55
C TRP A 644 -20.72 -2.04 -5.94
N MET A 645 -20.57 -1.07 -6.85
CA MET A 645 -20.05 -1.27 -8.19
C MET A 645 -18.94 -0.26 -8.49
N ILE A 646 -17.76 -0.74 -8.85
CA ILE A 646 -16.59 0.09 -9.17
C ILE A 646 -16.05 -0.29 -10.54
N LEU A 647 -16.04 0.66 -11.45
CA LEU A 647 -15.46 0.56 -12.79
C LEU A 647 -14.38 1.65 -12.90
N LYS A 648 -13.10 1.26 -12.98
CA LYS A 648 -11.99 2.22 -13.01
C LYS A 648 -10.98 1.90 -14.11
N TRP A 649 -10.49 2.91 -14.83
CA TRP A 649 -9.42 2.72 -15.83
C TRP A 649 -9.80 1.70 -16.90
N LEU A 650 -10.96 1.89 -17.53
CA LEU A 650 -11.46 1.02 -18.60
C LEU A 650 -11.54 1.84 -19.90
N PRO A 651 -10.41 2.04 -20.61
CA PRO A 651 -10.31 2.94 -21.75
C PRO A 651 -11.23 2.58 -22.93
N ASN A 652 -11.56 1.29 -23.09
CA ASN A 652 -12.41 0.81 -24.18
C ASN A 652 -13.88 0.57 -23.80
N LEU A 653 -14.24 0.72 -22.52
CA LEU A 653 -15.59 0.41 -22.06
C LEU A 653 -16.59 1.38 -22.67
N THR A 654 -17.59 0.87 -23.39
CA THR A 654 -18.62 1.68 -24.04
C THR A 654 -19.94 1.72 -23.26
N SER A 655 -20.31 0.60 -22.64
CA SER A 655 -21.48 0.46 -21.77
C SER A 655 -21.28 -0.69 -20.78
N PHE A 656 -22.04 -0.73 -19.68
CA PHE A 656 -22.00 -1.90 -18.78
C PHE A 656 -22.70 -3.10 -19.42
N LEU A 657 -23.86 -2.85 -20.01
CA LEU A 657 -24.65 -3.82 -20.76
C LEU A 657 -24.74 -3.41 -22.24
N SER A 658 -24.07 -4.19 -23.09
CA SER A 658 -24.13 -4.05 -24.55
C SER A 658 -25.35 -4.80 -25.07
N GLY A 659 -26.31 -4.13 -25.70
CA GLY A 659 -27.46 -4.78 -26.34
C GLY A 659 -28.74 -3.96 -26.35
N LYS A 660 -29.54 -4.10 -27.42
CA LYS A 660 -30.81 -3.35 -27.60
C LYS A 660 -32.01 -3.98 -26.88
N ASN A 661 -31.92 -5.26 -26.54
CA ASN A 661 -33.04 -6.06 -26.05
C ASN A 661 -32.95 -6.39 -24.56
N HIS A 662 -32.01 -5.78 -23.81
CA HIS A 662 -31.78 -6.10 -22.41
C HIS A 662 -31.91 -4.87 -21.50
N ALA A 663 -32.65 -5.01 -20.40
CA ALA A 663 -32.78 -3.97 -19.38
C ALA A 663 -31.98 -4.34 -18.13
N LEU A 664 -31.18 -3.41 -17.60
CA LEU A 664 -30.41 -3.59 -16.36
C LEU A 664 -31.20 -3.11 -15.14
N ASP A 665 -31.24 -3.92 -14.08
CA ASP A 665 -31.91 -3.58 -12.82
C ASP A 665 -31.03 -3.87 -11.59
N CYS A 666 -30.63 -2.83 -10.86
CA CYS A 666 -29.75 -2.90 -9.68
C CYS A 666 -30.38 -2.15 -8.48
N PRO A 667 -31.42 -2.70 -7.83
CA PRO A 667 -32.27 -1.96 -6.88
C PRO A 667 -31.60 -1.58 -5.55
N LYS A 668 -30.41 -2.12 -5.23
CA LYS A 668 -29.74 -1.91 -3.93
C LYS A 668 -28.41 -1.14 -4.02
N ILE A 669 -28.09 -0.54 -5.16
CA ILE A 669 -26.78 0.10 -5.34
C ILE A 669 -26.66 1.34 -4.43
N GLU A 670 -25.76 1.28 -3.44
CA GLU A 670 -25.44 2.35 -2.51
C GLU A 670 -24.22 3.16 -2.97
N TYR A 671 -23.32 2.51 -3.71
CA TYR A 671 -22.07 3.10 -4.18
C TYR A 671 -21.76 2.66 -5.61
N LEU A 672 -21.81 3.60 -6.54
CA LEU A 672 -21.37 3.43 -7.92
C LEU A 672 -20.19 4.38 -8.19
N ARG A 673 -19.02 3.84 -8.53
CA ARG A 673 -17.88 4.63 -8.98
C ARG A 673 -17.50 4.24 -10.41
N ILE A 674 -17.65 5.17 -11.34
CA ILE A 674 -17.13 5.06 -12.70
C ILE A 674 -16.07 6.14 -12.87
N ALA A 675 -14.82 5.76 -13.10
CA ALA A 675 -13.73 6.72 -13.24
C ALA A 675 -12.73 6.27 -14.31
N TYR A 676 -12.27 7.21 -15.14
CA TYR A 676 -11.34 6.93 -16.25
C TYR A 676 -11.87 5.86 -17.24
N CYS A 677 -13.15 5.99 -17.63
CA CYS A 677 -13.81 5.18 -18.67
C CYS A 677 -14.22 6.09 -19.85
N PRO A 678 -13.27 6.64 -20.63
CA PRO A 678 -13.51 7.73 -21.58
C PRO A 678 -14.49 7.40 -22.71
N LYS A 679 -14.64 6.12 -23.10
CA LYS A 679 -15.58 5.70 -24.15
C LYS A 679 -16.97 5.38 -23.62
N MET A 680 -17.17 5.37 -22.30
CA MET A 680 -18.43 4.92 -21.71
C MET A 680 -19.47 6.02 -21.86
N ARG A 681 -20.56 5.72 -22.58
CA ARG A 681 -21.63 6.71 -22.85
C ARG A 681 -22.81 6.58 -21.90
N SER A 682 -23.08 5.36 -21.43
CA SER A 682 -24.20 5.03 -20.55
C SER A 682 -23.94 3.71 -19.83
N LEU A 683 -24.69 3.45 -18.75
CA LEU A 683 -24.71 2.14 -18.11
C LEU A 683 -25.37 1.08 -19.02
N THR A 684 -26.48 1.43 -19.67
CA THR A 684 -27.19 0.59 -20.64
C THR A 684 -27.21 1.24 -22.01
N TRP A 685 -27.08 0.49 -23.09
CA TRP A 685 -27.23 1.03 -24.43
C TRP A 685 -28.61 1.71 -24.62
N GLN A 686 -28.65 3.02 -24.84
CA GLN A 686 -29.87 3.73 -25.28
C GLN A 686 -29.60 4.26 -26.67
N SER A 687 -30.43 3.88 -27.65
CA SER A 687 -30.45 4.58 -28.92
C SER A 687 -30.74 6.05 -28.63
N SER A 688 -29.89 6.95 -29.12
CA SER A 688 -30.15 8.39 -29.13
C SER A 688 -31.60 8.64 -29.53
N MET A 689 -32.34 9.35 -28.68
CA MET A 689 -33.61 9.97 -29.09
C MET A 689 -33.36 10.74 -30.39
N ASP A 690 -34.22 10.50 -31.39
CA ASP A 690 -34.41 11.41 -32.51
C ASP A 690 -34.66 12.82 -31.97
N ILE A 691 -33.64 13.69 -32.00
CA ILE A 691 -33.84 15.13 -31.87
C ILE A 691 -34.06 15.63 -33.29
N ASP A 692 -35.34 15.81 -33.58
CA ASP A 692 -35.88 16.42 -34.78
C ASP A 692 -35.17 17.76 -35.06
N TYR A 693 -34.59 17.87 -36.26
CA TYR A 693 -34.04 19.14 -36.75
C TYR A 693 -35.20 20.07 -37.07
N ASN A 694 -35.50 21.05 -36.22
CA ASN A 694 -36.07 22.32 -36.66
C ASN A 694 -35.95 23.47 -35.63
N MET A 695 -34.99 24.36 -35.93
CA MET A 695 -35.07 25.83 -35.81
C MET A 695 -34.78 26.52 -34.44
N PRO A 696 -34.35 27.80 -34.43
CA PRO A 696 -33.05 28.23 -33.90
C PRO A 696 -33.12 29.17 -32.67
N SER A 697 -31.98 29.23 -32.00
CA SER A 697 -31.40 30.26 -31.10
C SER A 697 -32.27 31.25 -30.31
N LEU A 698 -31.89 31.36 -29.02
CA LEU A 698 -31.62 32.59 -28.23
C LEU A 698 -32.71 33.68 -28.18
N PHE A 699 -33.24 33.87 -26.98
CA PHE A 699 -33.97 35.03 -26.44
C PHE A 699 -34.19 36.25 -27.36
N THR A 700 -35.42 36.78 -27.35
CA THR A 700 -35.69 38.23 -27.25
C THR A 700 -37.09 38.45 -26.65
N PRO A 701 -37.39 39.61 -26.04
CA PRO A 701 -37.74 39.70 -24.62
C PRO A 701 -39.20 40.12 -24.36
N ARG A 702 -39.56 40.18 -23.07
CA ARG A 702 -40.35 41.29 -22.53
C ARG A 702 -39.62 41.92 -21.36
#